data_AF-A0A5A7PWQ6-F1
#
_entry.id   AF-A0A5A7PWQ6-F1
#
_cell.length_a   1.000
_cell.length_b   1.000
_cell.length_c   1.000
_cell.angle_alpha   90.00
_cell.angle_beta   90.00
_cell.angle_gamma   90.00
#
_symmetry.space_group_name_H-M   'P 1'
#
loop_
_entity.id
_entity.type
_entity.pdbx_description
1 polymer ?
#
loop_
_entity_poly.entity_id
_entity_poly.type
_entity_poly.pdbx_seq_one_letter_code
_entity_poly.pdbx_strand_id
1 'polypeptide(L)'
;MVSLNEWLVFSSVVTVIYLSFACGAESISVTEQGRIAETDGNFICVTLDMWPPAKCDYGVCSWGNASLLTVDLDNPILISAVKGNELGGVPVEGVRVEPEQYAADMARLEEVVKSIYVGPNINTPALIAPGRVFEYEWFKKFITNETRPPGVITHHTYPLGSGYDENLKNKILNATVLDEAAEVFKQMHNLLKLSPTKTVSWIGESGGVYNSGRDGITNTFLFSFWYLDHMATAAVYDTKVYCRQTLTGGNYALLDTATFIPNPDYYSALLWHRLMGTQVLMTSYNGTKDLRAYAHCAKQSDGLTLLLINLSPDTIIKTNVFSLVPNLVREYREEYHLSPMDRKLQSRTVLLNGKPLFVGPSGAIPSLKPKQVANSKPITVNPYTIAFVHFPHFLIPACQSSCVRDICKMVEWRALSSLVIVGCLSFGFGCNGIRVSEEGTVSIGSEKPIAETDDRFICMTIDLWPPSKCDYGVCSWGEASLLTVDLDNPILNNAVKAAFSPLRIRMGGSLQDRLTYKTPSNPSPSCPHFTFNTSYLYNFTEGCLSLDRWDQVNSFLNRTGAIAIFGLNALHGKVVLPHPGPLGPFNTTDAIGSWDPTISEELIRYTHEEKGNELGGLPVLGVEVTPEQYAADMARLEEVLKSIYVGTDIPALIAPAGVYEYEWFKRYITNTTRPPGVITHHMYPIGSEAGGVFNSGRDGVTNTFLFSFWSLDHMAMAAAYDTKVYCRQTLTGGNYALLDTTTFLPNPDYYSALLWDRLMGSRVLLTSYKGSRDLRAYAHCAKKSDGIIILLINLSGSTIVKTKVDLQAYGLKEYSYRELVYREEYHLSPMDGDLQSRTVLLNGRPLFVSPSGAIPALRPKKVAGSKPITVNPNTIVFVHIPHLIIPACTVPELGGAFVRDM
;
A
#
# COMPACT_ATOMS: atom_id res chain seq x y z
N MET A 1 -20.41 -36.87 -67.55
CA MET A 1 -20.58 -37.66 -66.30
C MET A 1 -19.31 -37.50 -65.49
N VAL A 2 -19.51 -37.24 -64.20
CA VAL A 2 -18.57 -36.67 -63.21
C VAL A 2 -17.34 -37.55 -62.96
N SER A 3 -16.15 -36.96 -62.85
CA SER A 3 -14.97 -37.58 -62.23
C SER A 3 -13.85 -36.57 -61.93
N LEU A 4 -13.55 -36.40 -60.63
CA LEU A 4 -12.25 -36.13 -59.99
C LEU A 4 -11.24 -35.19 -60.67
N ASN A 5 -11.08 -33.96 -60.13
CA ASN A 5 -9.79 -33.34 -59.72
C ASN A 5 -9.89 -31.80 -59.67
N GLU A 6 -10.18 -31.23 -58.49
CA GLU A 6 -9.85 -29.83 -58.19
C GLU A 6 -9.48 -29.68 -56.70
N TRP A 7 -8.31 -30.19 -56.33
CA TRP A 7 -7.62 -29.85 -55.08
C TRP A 7 -6.11 -29.98 -55.32
N LEU A 8 -5.54 -29.21 -56.25
CA LEU A 8 -4.08 -29.21 -56.49
C LEU A 8 -3.59 -28.00 -57.31
N VAL A 9 -4.09 -26.79 -57.07
CA VAL A 9 -3.47 -25.55 -57.61
C VAL A 9 -3.60 -24.37 -56.63
N PHE A 10 -3.10 -24.52 -55.41
CA PHE A 10 -2.88 -23.37 -54.49
C PHE A 10 -1.69 -23.62 -53.54
N SER A 11 -0.59 -24.21 -54.06
CA SER A 11 0.62 -24.48 -53.26
C SER A 11 1.92 -23.87 -53.81
N SER A 12 1.86 -23.01 -54.85
CA SER A 12 3.09 -22.68 -55.60
C SER A 12 3.44 -21.19 -55.70
N VAL A 13 2.77 -20.30 -54.96
CA VAL A 13 3.06 -18.84 -55.03
C VAL A 13 3.43 -18.21 -53.67
N VAL A 14 3.47 -18.98 -52.57
CA VAL A 14 3.94 -18.50 -51.25
C VAL A 14 5.41 -18.86 -50.97
N THR A 15 6.09 -19.55 -51.89
CA THR A 15 7.42 -20.13 -51.64
C THR A 15 8.61 -19.30 -52.16
N VAL A 16 8.46 -18.01 -52.52
CA VAL A 16 9.55 -17.24 -53.17
C VAL A 16 10.00 -15.96 -52.42
N ILE A 17 9.67 -15.78 -51.14
CA ILE A 17 10.39 -14.84 -50.24
C ILE A 17 10.77 -15.51 -48.92
N TYR A 18 11.22 -16.75 -48.99
CA TYR A 18 11.97 -17.41 -47.92
C TYR A 18 13.12 -18.14 -48.59
N LEU A 19 14.19 -17.41 -48.92
CA LEU A 19 15.52 -17.93 -49.25
C LEU A 19 16.42 -16.74 -49.62
N SER A 20 16.74 -15.94 -48.61
CA SER A 20 17.97 -15.14 -48.58
C SER A 20 18.62 -15.43 -47.24
N PHE A 21 19.57 -16.33 -47.28
CA PHE A 21 20.35 -16.81 -46.16
C PHE A 21 20.97 -15.65 -45.36
N ALA A 22 20.76 -15.71 -44.04
CA ALA A 22 21.88 -15.96 -43.15
C ALA A 22 21.59 -17.27 -42.40
N CYS A 23 21.89 -18.44 -42.99
CA CYS A 23 22.09 -19.63 -42.16
C CYS A 23 23.25 -19.34 -41.21
N GLY A 24 23.00 -19.51 -39.91
CA GLY A 24 24.01 -19.43 -38.87
C GLY A 24 23.84 -18.28 -37.87
N ALA A 25 22.86 -17.38 -38.03
CA ALA A 25 22.60 -16.34 -37.04
C ALA A 25 21.65 -16.84 -35.94
N GLU A 26 22.12 -16.89 -34.69
CA GLU A 26 21.28 -17.24 -33.54
C GLU A 26 20.15 -16.21 -33.35
N SER A 27 18.89 -16.65 -33.22
CA SER A 27 17.73 -15.76 -33.18
C SER A 27 16.72 -16.16 -32.11
N ILE A 28 16.13 -15.17 -31.45
CA ILE A 28 14.99 -15.35 -30.54
C ILE A 28 13.70 -15.03 -31.31
N SER A 29 12.76 -15.96 -31.30
CA SER A 29 11.40 -15.74 -31.82
C SER A 29 10.41 -15.71 -30.67
N VAL A 30 9.60 -14.65 -30.63
CA VAL A 30 8.48 -14.51 -29.69
C VAL A 30 7.18 -14.59 -30.48
N THR A 31 6.28 -15.51 -30.14
CA THR A 31 5.02 -15.63 -30.89
C THR A 31 4.03 -14.54 -30.48
N GLU A 32 3.36 -13.95 -31.47
CA GLU A 32 2.50 -12.77 -31.28
C GLU A 32 1.04 -13.12 -30.97
N GLN A 33 0.63 -14.36 -31.24
CA GLN A 33 -0.78 -14.78 -31.28
C GLN A 33 -1.30 -15.44 -29.99
N GLY A 34 -0.47 -15.63 -28.95
CA GLY A 34 -0.94 -16.30 -27.74
C GLY A 34 -0.12 -15.96 -26.50
N ARG A 35 -0.78 -15.37 -25.50
CA ARG A 35 -0.36 -15.44 -24.10
C ARG A 35 -0.40 -16.92 -23.71
N ILE A 36 0.70 -17.45 -23.19
CA ILE A 36 0.76 -18.87 -22.80
C ILE A 36 0.45 -19.07 -21.31
N ALA A 37 0.63 -18.02 -20.52
CA ALA A 37 0.37 -18.00 -19.09
C ALA A 37 0.19 -16.55 -18.61
N GLU A 38 -0.38 -16.39 -17.41
CA GLU A 38 -0.57 -15.11 -16.74
C GLU A 38 -0.19 -15.24 -15.26
N THR A 39 0.79 -14.47 -14.81
CA THR A 39 1.22 -14.43 -13.40
C THR A 39 0.47 -13.36 -12.60
N ASP A 40 0.55 -13.42 -11.28
CA ASP A 40 0.03 -12.35 -10.41
C ASP A 40 0.86 -11.06 -10.57
N GLY A 41 0.25 -9.89 -10.34
CA GLY A 41 0.95 -8.60 -10.29
C GLY A 41 2.07 -8.56 -9.24
N ASN A 42 1.93 -9.38 -8.20
CA ASN A 42 2.90 -9.63 -7.14
C ASN A 42 3.54 -11.01 -7.27
N PHE A 43 3.97 -11.38 -8.47
CA PHE A 43 4.56 -12.70 -8.76
C PHE A 43 5.71 -13.13 -7.83
N ILE A 44 6.51 -12.20 -7.30
CA ILE A 44 7.61 -12.54 -6.38
C ILE A 44 7.17 -12.31 -4.95
N CYS A 45 7.31 -13.34 -4.11
CA CYS A 45 7.24 -13.25 -2.65
C CYS A 45 8.53 -13.79 -2.02
N VAL A 46 8.63 -13.63 -0.70
CA VAL A 46 9.70 -14.15 0.13
C VAL A 46 9.09 -14.80 1.35
N THR A 47 9.68 -15.88 1.82
CA THR A 47 9.29 -16.48 3.10
C THR A 47 10.04 -15.82 4.24
N LEU A 48 9.51 -15.95 5.46
CA LEU A 48 10.20 -15.73 6.71
C LEU A 48 10.10 -17.03 7.51
N ASP A 49 11.24 -17.59 7.89
CA ASP A 49 11.29 -18.91 8.54
C ASP A 49 11.32 -18.77 10.08
N MET A 50 11.04 -19.87 10.76
CA MET A 50 10.84 -19.99 12.20
C MET A 50 11.97 -20.77 12.89
N TRP A 51 13.11 -21.00 12.25
CA TRP A 51 14.23 -21.74 12.87
C TRP A 51 14.83 -21.02 14.09
N PRO A 52 15.25 -21.71 15.16
CA PRO A 52 15.88 -21.06 16.31
C PRO A 52 17.30 -20.57 15.95
N PRO A 53 17.86 -19.59 16.70
CA PRO A 53 19.23 -19.12 16.50
C PRO A 53 20.31 -20.21 16.59
N ALA A 54 20.01 -21.29 17.30
CA ALA A 54 20.88 -22.46 17.44
C ALA A 54 20.83 -23.40 16.22
N LYS A 55 20.04 -23.12 15.17
CA LYS A 55 20.10 -23.91 13.92
C LYS A 55 21.45 -23.69 13.25
N CYS A 56 22.22 -24.75 13.19
CA CYS A 56 23.51 -24.77 12.55
C CYS A 56 23.55 -25.90 11.53
N ASP A 57 24.02 -25.57 10.33
CA ASP A 57 24.38 -26.53 9.30
C ASP A 57 25.88 -26.31 9.04
N TYR A 58 26.63 -27.37 8.74
CA TYR A 58 28.08 -27.26 8.47
C TYR A 58 28.93 -26.70 9.63
N GLY A 59 28.45 -26.78 10.88
CA GLY A 59 29.12 -26.16 12.04
C GLY A 59 29.04 -24.63 12.05
N VAL A 60 28.23 -24.04 11.16
CA VAL A 60 27.99 -22.59 11.07
C VAL A 60 26.51 -22.31 11.33
N CYS A 61 26.23 -21.53 12.35
CA CYS A 61 24.88 -21.14 12.73
C CYS A 61 24.44 -19.93 11.88
N SER A 62 24.19 -20.18 10.60
CA SER A 62 23.88 -19.17 9.58
C SER A 62 22.51 -18.49 9.73
N TRP A 63 21.73 -18.90 10.73
CA TRP A 63 20.40 -18.37 11.03
C TRP A 63 20.39 -17.23 12.05
N GLY A 64 21.24 -17.25 13.10
CA GLY A 64 21.28 -16.17 14.10
C GLY A 64 19.89 -15.74 14.62
N ASN A 65 19.65 -14.44 14.81
CA ASN A 65 18.33 -13.90 15.21
C ASN A 65 17.41 -13.59 14.00
N ALA A 66 17.60 -14.24 12.85
CA ALA A 66 16.88 -13.93 11.61
C ALA A 66 15.54 -14.70 11.47
N SER A 67 14.99 -15.18 12.57
CA SER A 67 13.78 -16.02 12.58
C SER A 67 12.56 -15.25 13.06
N LEU A 68 11.39 -15.65 12.56
CA LEU A 68 10.09 -15.17 13.02
C LEU A 68 9.92 -15.44 14.53
N LEU A 69 10.50 -16.51 15.08
CA LEU A 69 10.44 -16.86 16.52
C LEU A 69 11.26 -15.95 17.44
N THR A 70 12.13 -15.11 16.88
CA THR A 70 12.88 -14.10 17.64
C THR A 70 12.30 -12.69 17.52
N VAL A 71 11.19 -12.55 16.78
CA VAL A 71 10.23 -11.44 16.81
C VAL A 71 9.12 -11.82 17.80
N ASP A 72 8.61 -10.86 18.57
CA ASP A 72 7.64 -11.08 19.66
C ASP A 72 6.29 -11.67 19.14
N LEU A 73 5.92 -12.86 19.66
CA LEU A 73 4.87 -13.76 19.17
C LEU A 73 4.13 -14.50 20.31
N ASP A 74 3.78 -13.86 21.43
CA ASP A 74 3.28 -14.53 22.65
C ASP A 74 1.88 -15.20 22.60
N ASN A 75 1.50 -15.83 21.47
CA ASN A 75 0.33 -16.68 21.34
C ASN A 75 0.70 -18.18 21.46
N PRO A 76 0.27 -18.89 22.53
CA PRO A 76 0.58 -20.30 22.75
C PRO A 76 -0.05 -21.28 21.73
N ILE A 77 -1.06 -20.84 20.97
CA ILE A 77 -1.64 -21.61 19.85
C ILE A 77 -0.70 -21.55 18.63
N LEU A 78 -0.06 -20.40 18.40
CA LEU A 78 0.90 -20.20 17.30
C LEU A 78 2.12 -21.11 17.46
N ILE A 79 2.64 -21.23 18.69
CA ILE A 79 3.77 -22.12 19.04
C ILE A 79 3.42 -23.61 18.81
N SER A 80 2.15 -23.97 18.94
CA SER A 80 1.66 -25.35 18.74
C SER A 80 1.34 -25.66 17.27
N ALA A 81 0.91 -24.66 16.49
CA ALA A 81 0.61 -24.79 15.05
C ALA A 81 1.86 -24.84 14.16
N VAL A 82 3.00 -24.32 14.64
CA VAL A 82 4.26 -24.17 13.87
C VAL A 82 5.11 -25.45 13.84
N LYS A 83 4.72 -26.53 14.53
CA LYS A 83 5.50 -27.78 14.55
C LYS A 83 5.37 -28.68 13.30
N GLY A 84 4.80 -28.18 12.21
CA GLY A 84 4.79 -28.92 10.94
C GLY A 84 4.41 -28.03 9.77
N ASN A 85 5.40 -27.47 9.09
CA ASN A 85 5.22 -26.83 7.79
C ASN A 85 5.24 -27.83 6.61
N GLU A 86 5.43 -29.13 6.88
CA GLU A 86 5.52 -30.21 5.89
C GLU A 86 4.64 -31.44 6.22
N LEU A 87 3.42 -31.22 6.72
CA LEU A 87 2.55 -32.28 7.21
C LEU A 87 2.07 -33.29 6.13
N GLY A 88 2.33 -33.07 4.84
CA GLY A 88 1.92 -33.98 3.76
C GLY A 88 3.10 -34.68 3.06
N GLY A 89 2.97 -35.99 2.79
CA GLY A 89 3.92 -36.77 1.95
C GLY A 89 5.18 -37.30 2.66
N VAL A 90 6.24 -37.67 1.90
CA VAL A 90 7.55 -38.05 2.48
C VAL A 90 8.18 -36.79 3.09
N PRO A 91 8.22 -36.66 4.43
CA PRO A 91 8.69 -35.43 5.06
C PRO A 91 10.23 -35.36 4.97
N VAL A 92 10.79 -34.16 4.83
CA VAL A 92 12.25 -33.97 4.94
C VAL A 92 12.69 -34.35 6.37
N GLU A 93 11.84 -34.05 7.37
CA GLU A 93 11.82 -34.64 8.72
C GLU A 93 10.37 -34.58 9.29
N GLY A 94 9.84 -35.67 9.86
CA GLY A 94 8.59 -35.61 10.66
C GLY A 94 7.42 -36.51 10.23
N VAL A 95 6.20 -35.96 10.32
CA VAL A 95 4.91 -36.69 10.25
C VAL A 95 4.26 -36.52 8.88
N ARG A 96 3.74 -37.62 8.32
CA ARG A 96 3.04 -37.68 7.03
C ARG A 96 1.53 -37.78 7.23
N VAL A 97 0.77 -36.97 6.48
CA VAL A 97 -0.68 -37.06 6.32
C VAL A 97 -0.99 -37.52 4.89
N GLU A 98 -1.88 -38.51 4.75
CA GLU A 98 -2.35 -39.00 3.45
C GLU A 98 -3.26 -37.96 2.76
N PRO A 99 -3.25 -37.89 1.41
CA PRO A 99 -3.91 -36.81 0.67
C PRO A 99 -5.43 -36.75 0.93
N GLU A 100 -6.08 -37.88 1.19
CA GLU A 100 -7.51 -37.93 1.51
C GLU A 100 -7.83 -37.26 2.85
N GLN A 101 -7.01 -37.50 3.88
CA GLN A 101 -7.18 -36.88 5.19
C GLN A 101 -6.85 -35.38 5.13
N TYR A 102 -5.76 -35.02 4.43
CA TYR A 102 -5.36 -33.62 4.26
C TYR A 102 -6.46 -32.83 3.54
N ALA A 103 -7.07 -33.40 2.51
CA ALA A 103 -8.22 -32.80 1.80
C ALA A 103 -9.44 -32.60 2.72
N ALA A 104 -9.79 -33.61 3.53
CA ALA A 104 -10.89 -33.50 4.49
C ALA A 104 -10.65 -32.39 5.52
N ASP A 105 -9.42 -32.26 6.01
CA ASP A 105 -9.02 -31.22 6.95
C ASP A 105 -9.09 -29.82 6.31
N MET A 106 -8.65 -29.69 5.06
CA MET A 106 -8.74 -28.43 4.30
C MET A 106 -10.18 -28.01 4.02
N ALA A 107 -11.06 -28.96 3.67
CA ALA A 107 -12.49 -28.68 3.49
C ALA A 107 -13.12 -28.17 4.80
N ARG A 108 -12.78 -28.78 5.94
CA ARG A 108 -13.24 -28.32 7.26
C ARG A 108 -12.69 -26.94 7.61
N LEU A 109 -11.43 -26.66 7.28
CA LEU A 109 -10.85 -25.33 7.46
C LEU A 109 -11.58 -24.28 6.59
N GLU A 110 -11.97 -24.64 5.37
CA GLU A 110 -12.76 -23.75 4.50
C GLU A 110 -14.12 -23.41 5.09
N GLU A 111 -14.81 -24.39 5.69
CA GLU A 111 -16.07 -24.15 6.40
C GLU A 111 -15.87 -23.20 7.58
N VAL A 112 -14.81 -23.39 8.37
CA VAL A 112 -14.47 -22.49 9.49
C VAL A 112 -14.18 -21.09 8.96
N VAL A 113 -13.34 -20.94 7.94
CA VAL A 113 -13.02 -19.63 7.35
C VAL A 113 -14.29 -18.98 6.79
N LYS A 114 -15.14 -19.69 6.03
CA LYS A 114 -16.40 -19.12 5.53
C LYS A 114 -17.36 -18.71 6.65
N SER A 115 -17.40 -19.45 7.75
CA SER A 115 -18.25 -19.11 8.90
C SER A 115 -17.79 -17.84 9.63
N ILE A 116 -16.49 -17.52 9.56
CA ILE A 116 -15.91 -16.31 10.15
C ILE A 116 -16.10 -15.10 9.23
N TYR A 117 -15.89 -15.27 7.92
CA TYR A 117 -15.93 -14.18 6.95
C TYR A 117 -17.34 -14.04 6.30
N VAL A 118 -18.36 -13.68 7.10
CA VAL A 118 -19.77 -13.55 6.67
C VAL A 118 -20.21 -12.09 6.54
N GLY A 119 -20.59 -11.65 5.33
CA GLY A 119 -21.18 -10.34 5.08
C GLY A 119 -21.18 -9.95 3.60
N PRO A 120 -22.03 -9.01 3.15
CA PRO A 120 -22.19 -8.68 1.74
C PRO A 120 -20.96 -8.02 1.08
N ASN A 121 -19.91 -7.67 1.84
CA ASN A 121 -18.70 -6.99 1.36
C ASN A 121 -17.39 -7.47 2.03
N ILE A 122 -17.35 -8.68 2.60
CA ILE A 122 -16.13 -9.24 3.20
C ILE A 122 -15.47 -10.21 2.22
N ASN A 123 -14.22 -9.95 1.82
CA ASN A 123 -13.44 -10.88 1.01
C ASN A 123 -12.96 -12.03 1.89
N THR A 124 -13.51 -13.23 1.68
CA THR A 124 -13.01 -14.45 2.31
C THR A 124 -11.56 -14.71 1.85
N PRO A 125 -10.60 -14.91 2.76
CA PRO A 125 -9.22 -15.18 2.38
C PRO A 125 -9.12 -16.51 1.62
N ALA A 126 -8.23 -16.55 0.62
CA ALA A 126 -7.95 -17.77 -0.11
C ALA A 126 -7.22 -18.78 0.80
N LEU A 127 -7.64 -20.03 0.77
CA LEU A 127 -6.88 -21.12 1.36
C LEU A 127 -5.72 -21.49 0.45
N ILE A 128 -4.54 -21.58 1.06
CA ILE A 128 -3.25 -21.86 0.41
C ILE A 128 -2.71 -23.14 1.02
N ALA A 129 -2.67 -24.23 0.25
CA ALA A 129 -2.22 -25.53 0.73
C ALA A 129 -1.86 -26.46 -0.44
N PRO A 130 -1.07 -27.52 -0.24
CA PRO A 130 -0.33 -27.87 0.97
C PRO A 130 1.05 -27.18 1.05
N GLY A 131 1.60 -27.01 2.25
CA GLY A 131 3.03 -26.75 2.44
C GLY A 131 3.79 -28.08 2.40
N ARG A 132 4.36 -28.47 1.25
CA ARG A 132 5.19 -29.69 1.10
C ARG A 132 5.95 -29.71 -0.21
N VAL A 133 6.98 -30.54 -0.34
CA VAL A 133 7.64 -30.83 -1.62
C VAL A 133 6.68 -31.55 -2.58
N PHE A 134 6.78 -31.24 -3.87
CA PHE A 134 5.94 -31.82 -4.92
C PHE A 134 6.18 -33.33 -5.10
N GLU A 135 5.09 -34.11 -5.10
CA GLU A 135 5.08 -35.53 -5.42
C GLU A 135 3.83 -35.83 -6.25
N TYR A 136 4.04 -36.27 -7.49
CA TYR A 136 2.97 -36.36 -8.49
C TYR A 136 1.74 -37.14 -8.03
N GLU A 137 1.91 -38.38 -7.53
CA GLU A 137 0.76 -39.22 -7.17
C GLU A 137 -0.01 -38.71 -5.96
N TRP A 138 0.67 -38.11 -4.98
CA TRP A 138 0.02 -37.49 -3.83
C TRP A 138 -0.78 -36.25 -4.25
N PHE A 139 -0.18 -35.34 -5.04
CA PHE A 139 -0.86 -34.14 -5.52
C PHE A 139 -2.00 -34.46 -6.47
N LYS A 140 -1.83 -35.46 -7.33
CA LYS A 140 -2.89 -35.97 -8.19
C LYS A 140 -4.08 -36.40 -7.35
N LYS A 141 -3.89 -37.27 -6.35
CA LYS A 141 -4.97 -37.70 -5.44
C LYS A 141 -5.60 -36.53 -4.69
N PHE A 142 -4.79 -35.64 -4.13
CA PHE A 142 -5.28 -34.46 -3.41
C PHE A 142 -6.17 -33.58 -4.30
N ILE A 143 -5.68 -33.21 -5.49
CA ILE A 143 -6.41 -32.37 -6.44
C ILE A 143 -7.65 -33.07 -7.01
N THR A 144 -7.62 -34.40 -7.20
CA THR A 144 -8.71 -35.16 -7.84
C THR A 144 -9.77 -35.71 -6.88
N ASN A 145 -9.43 -35.95 -5.61
CA ASN A 145 -10.37 -36.49 -4.61
C ASN A 145 -11.26 -35.41 -3.98
N GLU A 146 -10.93 -34.13 -4.19
CA GLU A 146 -11.71 -33.04 -3.64
C GLU A 146 -12.96 -32.74 -4.47
N THR A 147 -14.10 -32.58 -3.78
CA THR A 147 -15.27 -31.94 -4.39
C THR A 147 -15.05 -30.43 -4.58
N ARG A 148 -14.10 -29.81 -3.85
CA ARG A 148 -13.68 -28.40 -3.93
C ARG A 148 -12.24 -28.14 -3.40
N PRO A 149 -11.17 -28.37 -4.21
CA PRO A 149 -9.79 -27.97 -3.89
C PRO A 149 -9.67 -26.53 -3.36
N PRO A 150 -8.67 -26.25 -2.49
CA PRO A 150 -8.40 -24.90 -2.02
C PRO A 150 -8.20 -23.93 -3.18
N GLY A 151 -8.45 -22.64 -2.93
CA GLY A 151 -8.33 -21.61 -3.96
C GLY A 151 -6.92 -21.53 -4.57
N VAL A 152 -5.89 -21.92 -3.80
CA VAL A 152 -4.49 -21.95 -4.23
C VAL A 152 -3.84 -23.26 -3.82
N ILE A 153 -3.18 -23.92 -4.78
CA ILE A 153 -2.36 -25.12 -4.56
C ILE A 153 -0.90 -24.70 -4.48
N THR A 154 -0.19 -25.16 -3.44
CA THR A 154 1.21 -24.80 -3.22
C THR A 154 2.13 -25.99 -3.12
N HIS A 155 3.42 -25.76 -3.39
CA HIS A 155 4.48 -26.71 -3.05
C HIS A 155 5.83 -26.00 -2.80
N HIS A 156 6.71 -26.70 -2.09
CA HIS A 156 8.11 -26.35 -1.88
C HIS A 156 8.96 -26.92 -3.02
N THR A 157 10.11 -26.29 -3.31
CA THR A 157 11.00 -26.76 -4.37
C THR A 157 12.48 -26.47 -4.12
N TYR A 158 13.29 -27.55 -4.20
CA TYR A 158 14.73 -27.59 -3.95
C TYR A 158 15.48 -28.44 -5.00
N PRO A 159 15.38 -28.10 -6.30
CA PRO A 159 15.80 -28.97 -7.40
C PRO A 159 17.31 -29.25 -7.45
N LEU A 160 18.15 -28.40 -6.84
CA LEU A 160 19.61 -28.58 -6.86
C LEU A 160 20.09 -29.56 -5.78
N GLY A 161 19.24 -29.88 -4.81
CA GLY A 161 19.50 -30.81 -3.72
C GLY A 161 20.07 -30.13 -2.47
N SER A 162 21.02 -30.79 -1.83
CA SER A 162 21.53 -30.42 -0.50
C SER A 162 22.65 -29.39 -0.57
N GLY A 163 22.72 -28.47 0.41
CA GLY A 163 23.88 -27.59 0.58
C GLY A 163 25.20 -28.31 0.87
N TYR A 164 25.13 -29.60 1.27
CA TYR A 164 26.31 -30.47 1.45
C TYR A 164 26.97 -30.88 0.12
N ASP A 165 26.26 -30.76 -1.00
CA ASP A 165 26.77 -31.20 -2.29
C ASP A 165 27.92 -30.30 -2.78
N GLU A 166 29.07 -30.90 -3.09
CA GLU A 166 30.25 -30.20 -3.61
C GLU A 166 30.13 -29.84 -5.09
N ASN A 167 29.18 -30.44 -5.81
CA ASN A 167 28.93 -30.21 -7.22
C ASN A 167 27.87 -29.14 -7.51
N LEU A 168 27.41 -28.39 -6.50
CA LEU A 168 26.37 -27.37 -6.67
C LEU A 168 26.67 -26.37 -7.78
N LYS A 169 27.92 -25.91 -7.90
CA LYS A 169 28.34 -24.98 -8.96
C LYS A 169 28.04 -25.54 -10.36
N ASN A 170 28.37 -26.82 -10.58
CA ASN A 170 28.15 -27.47 -11.87
C ASN A 170 26.66 -27.66 -12.14
N LYS A 171 25.88 -28.01 -11.10
CA LYS A 171 24.42 -28.17 -11.21
C LYS A 171 23.72 -26.86 -11.57
N ILE A 172 24.08 -25.75 -10.91
CA ILE A 172 23.48 -24.42 -11.14
C ILE A 172 23.67 -23.93 -12.58
N LEU A 173 24.79 -24.29 -13.21
CA LEU A 173 25.16 -23.85 -14.56
C LEU A 173 24.84 -24.88 -15.65
N ASN A 174 24.21 -26.01 -15.31
CA ASN A 174 23.92 -27.08 -16.25
C ASN A 174 22.47 -26.99 -16.74
N ALA A 175 22.30 -26.65 -18.02
CA ALA A 175 20.98 -26.51 -18.65
C ALA A 175 20.10 -27.77 -18.49
N THR A 176 20.67 -28.97 -18.54
CA THR A 176 19.91 -30.22 -18.36
C THR A 176 19.34 -30.35 -16.96
N VAL A 177 20.11 -29.98 -15.92
CA VAL A 177 19.64 -30.02 -14.52
C VAL A 177 18.51 -29.00 -14.32
N LEU A 178 18.59 -27.84 -14.95
CA LEU A 178 17.54 -26.83 -14.91
C LEU A 178 16.27 -27.28 -15.67
N ASP A 179 16.42 -27.99 -16.79
CA ASP A 179 15.30 -28.59 -17.54
C ASP A 179 14.60 -29.70 -16.75
N GLU A 180 15.34 -30.50 -15.99
CA GLU A 180 14.74 -31.51 -15.08
C GLU A 180 13.88 -30.85 -14.00
N ALA A 181 14.32 -29.71 -13.45
CA ALA A 181 13.54 -28.94 -12.48
C ALA A 181 12.23 -28.40 -13.08
N ALA A 182 12.23 -28.07 -14.37
CA ALA A 182 11.04 -27.58 -15.10
C ALA A 182 9.90 -28.61 -15.16
N GLU A 183 10.22 -29.91 -15.13
CA GLU A 183 9.24 -30.98 -15.26
C GLU A 183 8.24 -31.00 -14.09
N VAL A 184 8.65 -30.55 -12.89
CA VAL A 184 7.75 -30.37 -11.74
C VAL A 184 6.64 -29.36 -12.05
N PHE A 185 7.00 -28.20 -12.60
CA PHE A 185 6.01 -27.16 -12.94
C PHE A 185 5.07 -27.62 -14.05
N LYS A 186 5.61 -28.33 -15.04
CA LYS A 186 4.82 -28.91 -16.13
C LYS A 186 3.84 -29.97 -15.61
N GLN A 187 4.27 -30.84 -14.70
CA GLN A 187 3.40 -31.83 -14.07
C GLN A 187 2.29 -31.17 -13.25
N MET A 188 2.62 -30.17 -12.41
CA MET A 188 1.61 -29.41 -11.66
C MET A 188 0.61 -28.72 -12.60
N HIS A 189 1.10 -28.04 -13.64
CA HIS A 189 0.25 -27.39 -14.64
C HIS A 189 -0.69 -28.38 -15.34
N ASN A 190 -0.22 -29.59 -15.66
CA ASN A 190 -1.06 -30.63 -16.23
C ASN A 190 -2.07 -31.20 -15.23
N LEU A 191 -1.71 -31.37 -13.95
CA LEU A 191 -2.65 -31.80 -12.90
C LEU A 191 -3.77 -30.78 -12.69
N LEU A 192 -3.46 -29.49 -12.66
CA LEU A 192 -4.48 -28.45 -12.50
C LEU A 192 -5.42 -28.35 -13.69
N LYS A 193 -4.97 -28.67 -14.91
CA LYS A 193 -5.86 -28.80 -16.09
C LYS A 193 -6.88 -29.92 -15.96
N LEU A 194 -6.59 -30.94 -15.14
CA LEU A 194 -7.52 -32.04 -14.85
C LEU A 194 -8.49 -31.68 -13.71
N SER A 195 -8.22 -30.62 -12.94
CA SER A 195 -9.07 -30.19 -11.84
C SER A 195 -10.36 -29.54 -12.38
N PRO A 196 -11.53 -29.85 -11.82
CA PRO A 196 -12.80 -29.23 -12.23
C PRO A 196 -12.99 -27.80 -11.68
N THR A 197 -11.99 -27.22 -10.99
CA THR A 197 -12.10 -25.97 -10.24
C THR A 197 -11.19 -24.85 -10.79
N LYS A 198 -11.42 -23.61 -10.35
CA LYS A 198 -10.61 -22.43 -10.72
C LYS A 198 -9.32 -22.29 -9.87
N THR A 199 -8.81 -23.39 -9.33
CA THR A 199 -7.63 -23.40 -8.48
C THR A 199 -6.35 -23.06 -9.25
N VAL A 200 -5.45 -22.29 -8.62
CA VAL A 200 -4.19 -21.84 -9.23
C VAL A 200 -2.96 -22.38 -8.49
N SER A 201 -1.80 -22.48 -9.16
CA SER A 201 -0.54 -22.94 -8.57
C SER A 201 0.31 -21.78 -8.03
N TRP A 202 0.83 -21.89 -6.81
CA TRP A 202 1.91 -21.05 -6.30
C TRP A 202 3.12 -21.90 -5.88
N ILE A 203 4.31 -21.31 -5.93
CA ILE A 203 5.47 -21.83 -5.18
C ILE A 203 5.45 -21.15 -3.83
N GLY A 204 5.06 -21.91 -2.80
CA GLY A 204 5.01 -21.42 -1.42
C GLY A 204 6.40 -21.22 -0.81
N GLU A 205 7.39 -21.95 -1.32
CA GLU A 205 8.77 -21.90 -0.84
C GLU A 205 9.76 -22.40 -1.91
N SER A 206 10.83 -21.65 -2.16
CA SER A 206 11.88 -22.07 -3.10
C SER A 206 13.27 -21.67 -2.63
N GLY A 207 14.05 -22.64 -2.18
CA GLY A 207 15.44 -22.43 -1.78
C GLY A 207 16.45 -22.76 -2.87
N GLY A 208 16.06 -23.56 -3.87
CA GLY A 208 16.97 -24.16 -4.86
C GLY A 208 17.79 -25.30 -4.24
N VAL A 209 18.39 -25.00 -3.10
CA VAL A 209 19.22 -25.86 -2.26
C VAL A 209 18.64 -25.90 -0.85
N TYR A 210 18.42 -27.08 -0.27
CA TYR A 210 18.00 -27.22 1.13
C TYR A 210 19.21 -27.26 2.09
N ASN A 211 18.97 -27.31 3.41
CA ASN A 211 20.00 -27.21 4.46
C ASN A 211 20.72 -25.85 4.49
N SER A 212 19.96 -24.76 4.48
CA SER A 212 20.48 -23.39 4.66
C SER A 212 21.44 -22.90 3.57
N GLY A 213 21.55 -23.62 2.45
CA GLY A 213 22.45 -23.27 1.36
C GLY A 213 23.93 -23.37 1.75
N ARG A 214 24.82 -22.87 0.89
CA ARG A 214 26.27 -22.97 1.06
C ARG A 214 26.95 -21.63 0.86
N ASP A 215 27.71 -21.20 1.86
CA ASP A 215 28.52 -19.98 1.77
C ASP A 215 29.52 -20.06 0.60
N GLY A 216 29.71 -18.94 -0.09
CA GLY A 216 30.52 -18.85 -1.30
C GLY A 216 29.88 -19.48 -2.54
N ILE A 217 28.62 -19.96 -2.45
CA ILE A 217 27.85 -20.49 -3.58
C ILE A 217 26.48 -19.82 -3.63
N THR A 218 25.61 -20.07 -2.64
CA THR A 218 24.20 -19.66 -2.68
C THR A 218 23.96 -18.18 -2.32
N ASN A 219 24.95 -17.52 -1.72
CA ASN A 219 24.96 -16.08 -1.42
C ASN A 219 25.82 -15.27 -2.42
N THR A 220 26.06 -15.84 -3.62
CA THR A 220 26.93 -15.24 -4.63
C THR A 220 26.20 -15.07 -5.97
N PHE A 221 26.81 -14.35 -6.91
CA PHE A 221 26.22 -14.11 -8.23
C PHE A 221 25.85 -15.40 -8.97
N LEU A 222 26.60 -16.48 -8.74
CA LEU A 222 26.30 -17.82 -9.23
C LEU A 222 24.85 -18.25 -8.98
N PHE A 223 24.25 -17.89 -7.84
CA PHE A 223 22.91 -18.35 -7.52
C PHE A 223 21.80 -17.62 -8.30
N SER A 224 22.11 -16.46 -8.91
CA SER A 224 21.17 -15.72 -9.76
C SER A 224 20.75 -16.50 -11.00
N PHE A 225 21.61 -17.38 -11.53
CA PHE A 225 21.33 -18.19 -12.71
C PHE A 225 20.16 -19.14 -12.46
N TRP A 226 20.26 -19.98 -11.42
CA TRP A 226 19.18 -20.87 -11.03
C TRP A 226 17.91 -20.09 -10.66
N TYR A 227 18.04 -19.04 -9.85
CA TYR A 227 16.87 -18.35 -9.32
C TYR A 227 16.02 -17.72 -10.43
N LEU A 228 16.64 -16.98 -11.36
CA LEU A 228 15.91 -16.38 -12.48
C LEU A 228 15.38 -17.44 -13.44
N ASP A 229 16.14 -18.50 -13.70
CA ASP A 229 15.72 -19.56 -14.61
C ASP A 229 14.50 -20.33 -14.11
N HIS A 230 14.55 -20.73 -12.84
CA HIS A 230 13.52 -21.53 -12.21
C HIS A 230 12.24 -20.71 -12.03
N MET A 231 12.37 -19.44 -11.65
CA MET A 231 11.25 -18.51 -11.55
C MET A 231 10.61 -18.22 -12.92
N ALA A 232 11.41 -18.01 -13.97
CA ALA A 232 10.89 -17.77 -15.32
C ALA A 232 10.18 -19.02 -15.89
N THR A 233 10.73 -20.19 -15.61
CA THR A 233 10.13 -21.46 -16.00
C THR A 233 8.81 -21.72 -15.26
N ALA A 234 8.72 -21.38 -13.97
CA ALA A 234 7.46 -21.46 -13.22
C ALA A 234 6.36 -20.59 -13.85
N ALA A 235 6.72 -19.37 -14.30
CA ALA A 235 5.81 -18.46 -14.99
C ALA A 235 5.32 -19.04 -16.33
N VAL A 236 6.21 -19.66 -17.12
CA VAL A 236 5.85 -20.33 -18.39
C VAL A 236 4.79 -21.43 -18.18
N TYR A 237 4.83 -22.13 -17.06
CA TYR A 237 3.86 -23.16 -16.68
C TYR A 237 2.71 -22.63 -15.81
N ASP A 238 2.40 -21.35 -15.92
CA ASP A 238 1.21 -20.70 -15.32
C ASP A 238 1.14 -20.73 -13.78
N THR A 239 2.30 -20.79 -13.12
CA THR A 239 2.40 -20.52 -11.69
C THR A 239 2.14 -19.03 -11.44
N LYS A 240 1.24 -18.71 -10.50
CA LYS A 240 0.80 -17.32 -10.27
C LYS A 240 1.69 -16.53 -9.33
N VAL A 241 2.38 -17.20 -8.42
CA VAL A 241 3.24 -16.59 -7.40
C VAL A 241 4.44 -17.51 -7.11
N TYR A 242 5.61 -16.92 -6.86
CA TYR A 242 6.87 -17.59 -6.60
C TYR A 242 7.55 -17.03 -5.34
N CYS A 243 7.52 -17.79 -4.24
CA CYS A 243 8.15 -17.40 -2.98
C CYS A 243 9.58 -17.91 -2.88
N ARG A 244 10.51 -16.99 -2.63
CA ARG A 244 11.93 -17.28 -2.38
C ARG A 244 12.16 -17.57 -0.90
N GLN A 245 12.80 -18.71 -0.63
CA GLN A 245 13.30 -19.11 0.69
C GLN A 245 14.73 -18.58 0.86
N THR A 246 14.98 -17.52 1.61
CA THR A 246 14.10 -16.72 2.47
C THR A 246 14.54 -15.26 2.36
N LEU A 247 13.79 -14.31 2.95
CA LEU A 247 14.24 -12.91 3.01
C LEU A 247 15.56 -12.77 3.78
N THR A 248 15.67 -13.45 4.92
CA THR A 248 16.81 -13.43 5.85
C THR A 248 16.96 -14.78 6.55
N GLY A 249 18.19 -15.25 6.77
CA GLY A 249 18.48 -16.56 7.36
C GLY A 249 19.05 -17.59 6.37
N GLY A 250 20.15 -18.23 6.75
CA GLY A 250 20.87 -19.15 5.87
C GLY A 250 21.69 -18.44 4.77
N ASN A 251 22.54 -19.21 4.09
CA ASN A 251 23.41 -18.74 3.01
C ASN A 251 22.68 -18.52 1.69
N TYR A 252 21.40 -18.86 1.57
CA TYR A 252 20.60 -18.61 0.38
C TYR A 252 19.66 -17.42 0.55
N ALA A 253 19.71 -16.69 1.67
CA ALA A 253 18.80 -15.58 1.89
C ALA A 253 19.01 -14.45 0.88
N LEU A 254 17.95 -13.70 0.56
CA LEU A 254 18.07 -12.51 -0.30
C LEU A 254 18.84 -11.38 0.37
N LEU A 255 18.81 -11.31 1.70
CA LEU A 255 19.62 -10.39 2.50
C LEU A 255 20.64 -11.18 3.31
N ASP A 256 21.87 -10.68 3.41
CA ASP A 256 22.87 -11.25 4.29
C ASP A 256 22.39 -11.21 5.74
N THR A 257 22.44 -12.35 6.43
CA THR A 257 21.87 -12.54 7.77
C THR A 257 22.43 -11.57 8.82
N ALA A 258 23.70 -11.18 8.69
CA ALA A 258 24.35 -10.33 9.70
C ALA A 258 24.25 -8.84 9.36
N THR A 259 24.34 -8.50 8.07
CA THR A 259 24.48 -7.10 7.63
C THR A 259 23.23 -6.53 6.96
N PHE A 260 22.28 -7.38 6.60
CA PHE A 260 21.13 -7.07 5.73
C PHE A 260 21.50 -6.49 4.36
N ILE A 261 22.77 -6.57 3.96
CA ILE A 261 23.20 -6.18 2.62
C ILE A 261 22.61 -7.20 1.63
N PRO A 262 21.95 -6.76 0.55
CA PRO A 262 21.36 -7.67 -0.42
C PRO A 262 22.40 -8.58 -1.07
N ASN A 263 22.10 -9.88 -1.07
CA ASN A 263 22.85 -10.86 -1.84
C ASN A 263 22.57 -10.67 -3.34
N PRO A 264 23.45 -11.17 -4.22
CA PRO A 264 23.36 -10.93 -5.67
C PRO A 264 22.01 -11.22 -6.32
N ASP A 265 21.34 -12.28 -5.89
CA ASP A 265 20.08 -12.75 -6.42
C ASP A 265 18.87 -11.86 -6.01
N TYR A 266 19.04 -10.98 -5.01
CA TYR A 266 18.09 -9.89 -4.73
C TYR A 266 18.00 -8.91 -5.91
N TYR A 267 19.13 -8.49 -6.48
CA TYR A 267 19.13 -7.55 -7.62
C TYR A 267 18.50 -8.18 -8.87
N SER A 268 18.65 -9.48 -9.02
CA SER A 268 18.00 -10.29 -10.05
C SER A 268 16.47 -10.26 -9.89
N ALA A 269 15.94 -10.54 -8.68
CA ALA A 269 14.52 -10.40 -8.38
C ALA A 269 14.01 -8.95 -8.53
N LEU A 270 14.80 -7.96 -8.14
CA LEU A 270 14.44 -6.56 -8.26
C LEU A 270 14.28 -6.12 -9.72
N LEU A 271 15.18 -6.54 -10.62
CA LEU A 271 15.04 -6.27 -12.06
C LEU A 271 13.83 -7.00 -12.65
N TRP A 272 13.61 -8.26 -12.29
CA TRP A 272 12.40 -8.98 -12.68
C TRP A 272 11.15 -8.21 -12.25
N HIS A 273 11.05 -7.87 -10.97
CA HIS A 273 9.90 -7.16 -10.41
C HIS A 273 9.64 -5.81 -11.10
N ARG A 274 10.68 -5.12 -11.58
CA ARG A 274 10.55 -3.83 -12.26
C ARG A 274 10.19 -3.95 -13.75
N LEU A 275 10.68 -4.98 -14.44
CA LEU A 275 10.65 -5.05 -15.91
C LEU A 275 9.67 -6.09 -16.46
N MET A 276 9.55 -7.25 -15.83
CA MET A 276 8.75 -8.38 -16.31
C MET A 276 7.28 -8.19 -15.89
N GLY A 277 6.37 -8.04 -16.85
CA GLY A 277 4.93 -7.91 -16.60
C GLY A 277 4.23 -9.25 -16.38
N THR A 278 2.91 -9.24 -16.19
CA THR A 278 2.14 -10.44 -15.82
C THR A 278 1.89 -11.40 -16.97
N GLN A 279 1.92 -10.93 -18.22
CA GLN A 279 1.57 -11.73 -19.38
C GLN A 279 2.82 -12.43 -19.92
N VAL A 280 2.82 -13.77 -19.90
CA VAL A 280 3.94 -14.60 -20.35
C VAL A 280 3.77 -14.93 -21.83
N LEU A 281 4.85 -14.78 -22.60
CA LEU A 281 4.85 -14.98 -24.04
C LEU A 281 5.63 -16.24 -24.42
N MET A 282 5.13 -16.94 -25.43
CA MET A 282 5.85 -18.08 -26.00
C MET A 282 7.16 -17.61 -26.61
N THR A 283 8.26 -18.12 -26.08
CA THR A 283 9.62 -17.75 -26.50
C THR A 283 10.34 -19.01 -26.95
N SER A 284 10.95 -18.95 -28.13
CA SER A 284 11.87 -19.98 -28.57
C SER A 284 13.16 -19.36 -29.05
N TYR A 285 14.27 -20.01 -28.73
CA TYR A 285 15.60 -19.62 -29.16
C TYR A 285 16.15 -20.66 -30.12
N ASN A 286 16.59 -20.20 -31.29
CA ASN A 286 17.27 -21.03 -32.27
C ASN A 286 18.79 -20.77 -32.16
N GLY A 287 19.46 -21.54 -31.31
CA GLY A 287 20.89 -21.44 -31.02
C GLY A 287 21.32 -22.47 -29.97
N THR A 288 22.40 -22.20 -29.24
CA THR A 288 22.85 -23.10 -28.14
C THR A 288 21.82 -23.24 -27.01
N LYS A 289 21.78 -24.40 -26.35
CA LYS A 289 20.99 -24.62 -25.13
C LYS A 289 21.52 -23.87 -23.90
N ASP A 290 22.75 -23.35 -24.00
CA ASP A 290 23.38 -22.57 -22.93
C ASP A 290 22.80 -21.15 -22.82
N LEU A 291 22.06 -20.67 -23.83
CA LEU A 291 21.26 -19.45 -23.69
C LEU A 291 19.81 -19.82 -23.36
N ARG A 292 19.35 -19.36 -22.21
CA ARG A 292 17.95 -19.50 -21.80
C ARG A 292 17.26 -18.16 -22.00
N ALA A 293 16.09 -18.19 -22.65
CA ALA A 293 15.38 -17.00 -23.10
C ALA A 293 13.90 -17.06 -22.71
N TYR A 294 13.44 -16.01 -22.03
CA TYR A 294 12.06 -15.88 -21.57
C TYR A 294 11.54 -14.48 -21.92
N ALA A 295 10.25 -14.38 -22.26
CA ALA A 295 9.66 -13.12 -22.68
C ALA A 295 8.33 -12.86 -21.98
N HIS A 296 8.16 -11.64 -21.49
CA HIS A 296 6.91 -11.16 -20.92
C HIS A 296 6.52 -9.86 -21.62
N CYS A 297 5.23 -9.54 -21.63
CA CYS A 297 4.84 -8.15 -21.84
C CYS A 297 5.51 -7.29 -20.77
N ALA A 298 6.01 -6.12 -21.15
CA ALA A 298 6.73 -5.26 -20.24
C ALA A 298 5.81 -4.75 -19.11
N LYS A 299 6.34 -4.64 -17.89
CA LYS A 299 5.55 -4.17 -16.74
C LYS A 299 5.23 -2.67 -16.81
N GLN A 300 6.10 -1.89 -17.43
CA GLN A 300 6.06 -0.42 -17.44
C GLN A 300 5.78 0.17 -18.83
N SER A 301 5.47 -0.66 -19.83
CA SER A 301 5.14 -0.21 -21.19
C SER A 301 4.27 -1.24 -21.91
N ASP A 302 3.68 -0.87 -23.05
CA ASP A 302 2.95 -1.81 -23.93
C ASP A 302 3.89 -2.73 -24.74
N GLY A 303 5.20 -2.66 -24.45
CA GLY A 303 6.24 -3.37 -25.16
C GLY A 303 6.56 -4.75 -24.61
N LEU A 304 7.80 -5.18 -24.86
CA LEU A 304 8.31 -6.51 -24.51
C LEU A 304 9.49 -6.39 -23.54
N THR A 305 9.60 -7.31 -22.58
CA THR A 305 10.85 -7.53 -21.84
C THR A 305 11.32 -8.97 -22.03
N LEU A 306 12.59 -9.13 -22.41
CA LEU A 306 13.29 -10.41 -22.46
C LEU A 306 14.19 -10.59 -21.24
N LEU A 307 14.23 -11.80 -20.71
CA LEU A 307 15.28 -12.29 -19.83
C LEU A 307 16.15 -13.27 -20.62
N LEU A 308 17.46 -13.01 -20.65
CA LEU A 308 18.46 -13.85 -21.29
C LEU A 308 19.50 -14.29 -20.27
N ILE A 309 19.73 -15.60 -20.15
CA ILE A 309 20.69 -16.18 -19.21
C ILE A 309 21.71 -16.96 -20.02
N ASN A 310 22.97 -16.52 -20.03
CA ASN A 310 24.05 -17.24 -20.72
C ASN A 310 24.84 -18.10 -19.73
N LEU A 311 24.65 -19.41 -19.82
CA LEU A 311 25.32 -20.45 -19.02
C LEU A 311 26.67 -20.89 -19.61
N SER A 312 27.05 -20.39 -20.79
CA SER A 312 28.31 -20.75 -21.41
C SER A 312 29.51 -20.16 -20.65
N PRO A 313 30.59 -20.93 -20.46
CA PRO A 313 31.80 -20.47 -19.78
C PRO A 313 32.66 -19.49 -20.58
N ASP A 314 32.62 -19.57 -21.90
CA ASP A 314 33.56 -18.90 -22.79
C ASP A 314 32.93 -18.34 -24.07
N THR A 315 31.66 -18.64 -24.35
CA THR A 315 30.98 -18.19 -25.56
C THR A 315 30.20 -16.89 -25.34
N ILE A 316 30.59 -15.84 -26.08
CA ILE A 316 29.78 -14.61 -26.20
C ILE A 316 28.67 -14.89 -27.20
N ILE A 317 27.43 -14.76 -26.76
CA ILE A 317 26.25 -15.02 -27.58
C ILE A 317 25.73 -13.72 -28.16
N LYS A 318 25.46 -13.71 -29.47
CA LYS A 318 24.94 -12.55 -30.20
C LYS A 318 23.67 -12.94 -30.91
N THR A 319 22.55 -12.37 -30.48
CA THR A 319 21.23 -12.74 -31.00
C THR A 319 20.37 -11.54 -31.35
N ASN A 320 19.46 -11.73 -32.29
CA ASN A 320 18.44 -10.75 -32.68
C ASN A 320 17.05 -11.25 -32.27
N VAL A 321 16.13 -10.32 -32.07
CA VAL A 321 14.73 -10.62 -31.81
C VAL A 321 13.95 -10.51 -33.12
N PHE A 322 13.27 -11.58 -33.50
CA PHE A 322 12.42 -11.62 -34.68
C PHE A 322 10.93 -11.58 -34.29
N SER A 323 10.15 -10.79 -35.04
CA SER A 323 8.69 -10.61 -34.90
C SER A 323 8.05 -10.69 -36.28
N LEU A 324 6.87 -11.29 -36.35
CA LEU A 324 6.13 -11.62 -37.57
C LEU A 324 5.34 -10.44 -38.14
N VAL A 325 5.09 -9.37 -37.36
CA VAL A 325 4.44 -8.13 -37.82
C VAL A 325 5.48 -7.05 -38.16
N PRO A 326 5.32 -6.29 -39.28
CA PRO A 326 6.20 -5.16 -39.59
C PRO A 326 6.08 -4.06 -38.54
N ASN A 327 7.03 -4.01 -37.61
CA ASN A 327 7.04 -3.01 -36.54
C ASN A 327 7.40 -1.62 -37.09
N LEU A 328 6.60 -0.60 -36.75
CA LEU A 328 6.95 0.82 -36.89
C LEU A 328 8.13 1.12 -35.95
N VAL A 329 9.34 1.04 -36.50
CA VAL A 329 10.63 1.17 -35.82
C VAL A 329 10.80 2.57 -35.22
N ARG A 330 10.80 2.68 -33.88
CA ARG A 330 11.69 3.62 -33.18
C ARG A 330 12.95 2.86 -32.72
N GLU A 331 14.06 3.60 -32.64
CA GLU A 331 15.39 3.03 -32.92
C GLU A 331 16.09 2.30 -31.76
N TYR A 332 15.57 2.24 -30.53
CA TYR A 332 16.33 1.70 -29.39
C TYR A 332 15.56 0.77 -28.44
N ARG A 333 16.33 0.00 -27.68
CA ARG A 333 15.95 -0.84 -26.53
C ARG A 333 16.82 -0.52 -25.34
N GLU A 334 16.39 -0.94 -24.16
CA GLU A 334 17.08 -0.76 -22.90
C GLU A 334 17.63 -2.11 -22.42
N GLU A 335 18.95 -2.17 -22.19
CA GLU A 335 19.63 -3.38 -21.75
C GLU A 335 20.17 -3.22 -20.32
N TYR A 336 19.91 -4.24 -19.50
CA TYR A 336 20.38 -4.36 -18.12
C TYR A 336 21.21 -5.64 -18.00
N HIS A 337 22.53 -5.53 -18.17
CA HIS A 337 23.44 -6.66 -18.07
C HIS A 337 23.95 -6.81 -16.64
N LEU A 338 23.59 -7.92 -16.00
CA LEU A 338 24.15 -8.35 -14.73
C LEU A 338 25.37 -9.24 -14.95
N SER A 339 26.46 -8.91 -14.28
CA SER A 339 27.69 -9.69 -14.30
C SER A 339 28.37 -9.68 -12.92
N PRO A 340 29.16 -10.71 -12.58
CA PRO A 340 29.89 -10.69 -11.32
C PRO A 340 31.09 -9.75 -11.38
N MET A 341 31.44 -9.14 -10.25
CA MET A 341 32.70 -8.40 -10.13
C MET A 341 33.90 -9.31 -10.45
N ASP A 342 34.89 -8.77 -11.17
CA ASP A 342 36.11 -9.47 -11.62
C ASP A 342 35.87 -10.76 -12.41
N ARG A 343 34.68 -10.94 -12.99
CA ARG A 343 34.25 -12.19 -13.67
C ARG A 343 34.27 -13.42 -12.75
N LYS A 344 34.24 -13.23 -11.43
CA LYS A 344 34.22 -14.31 -10.43
C LYS A 344 32.78 -14.65 -10.07
N LEU A 345 32.27 -15.77 -10.54
CA LEU A 345 30.91 -16.24 -10.25
C LEU A 345 30.56 -16.26 -8.75
N GLN A 346 31.54 -16.52 -7.88
CA GLN A 346 31.37 -16.52 -6.42
C GLN A 346 31.45 -15.12 -5.78
N SER A 347 31.45 -14.06 -6.58
CA SER A 347 31.41 -12.69 -6.07
C SER A 347 30.07 -12.39 -5.43
N ARG A 348 30.09 -11.71 -4.28
CA ARG A 348 28.91 -11.12 -3.65
C ARG A 348 28.55 -9.74 -4.22
N THR A 349 29.37 -9.19 -5.11
CA THR A 349 29.12 -7.90 -5.76
C THR A 349 28.64 -8.09 -7.19
N VAL A 350 27.46 -7.52 -7.47
CA VAL A 350 26.85 -7.51 -8.81
C VAL A 350 27.22 -6.23 -9.53
N LEU A 351 27.62 -6.35 -10.78
CA LEU A 351 27.75 -5.22 -11.70
C LEU A 351 26.50 -5.14 -12.57
N LEU A 352 25.87 -3.97 -12.63
CA LEU A 352 24.87 -3.64 -13.65
C LEU A 352 25.52 -2.79 -14.73
N ASN A 353 25.53 -3.28 -15.97
CA ASN A 353 26.15 -2.62 -17.11
C ASN A 353 27.61 -2.21 -16.83
N GLY A 354 28.34 -3.06 -16.10
CA GLY A 354 29.74 -2.85 -15.69
C GLY A 354 29.95 -1.97 -14.45
N LYS A 355 28.88 -1.44 -13.83
CA LYS A 355 28.96 -0.63 -12.60
C LYS A 355 28.53 -1.43 -11.38
N PRO A 356 29.29 -1.44 -10.28
CA PRO A 356 28.91 -2.19 -9.10
C PRO A 356 27.68 -1.60 -8.43
N LEU A 357 26.82 -2.50 -7.93
CA LEU A 357 25.64 -2.17 -7.14
C LEU A 357 26.00 -2.25 -5.66
N PHE A 358 25.89 -1.12 -4.96
CA PHE A 358 26.06 -1.03 -3.52
C PHE A 358 24.87 -0.30 -2.91
N VAL A 359 24.46 -0.76 -1.74
CA VAL A 359 23.48 -0.07 -0.91
C VAL A 359 24.16 1.12 -0.25
N GLY A 360 23.51 2.28 -0.27
CA GLY A 360 24.04 3.49 0.38
C GLY A 360 24.09 3.34 1.91
N PRO A 361 24.84 4.21 2.62
CA PRO A 361 24.94 4.16 4.09
C PRO A 361 23.60 4.25 4.83
N SER A 362 22.57 4.81 4.19
CA SER A 362 21.19 4.91 4.69
C SER A 362 20.32 3.68 4.40
N GLY A 363 20.87 2.61 3.81
CA GLY A 363 20.09 1.45 3.36
C GLY A 363 19.39 1.63 2.01
N ALA A 364 19.62 2.74 1.29
CA ALA A 364 18.98 3.00 0.01
C ALA A 364 19.50 2.07 -1.11
N ILE A 365 18.57 1.39 -1.79
CA ILE A 365 18.86 0.55 -2.96
C ILE A 365 19.34 1.43 -4.14
N PRO A 366 20.44 1.07 -4.83
CA PRO A 366 20.98 1.88 -5.92
C PRO A 366 20.02 1.98 -7.12
N SER A 367 20.08 3.10 -7.85
CA SER A 367 19.33 3.27 -9.10
C SER A 367 19.86 2.31 -10.17
N LEU A 368 18.97 1.45 -10.68
CA LEU A 368 19.27 0.48 -11.74
C LEU A 368 19.06 1.15 -13.10
N LYS A 369 20.14 1.66 -13.71
CA LYS A 369 20.07 2.39 -14.99
C LYS A 369 20.35 1.48 -16.20
N PRO A 370 19.51 1.52 -17.25
CA PRO A 370 19.76 0.76 -18.47
C PRO A 370 20.88 1.35 -19.32
N LYS A 371 21.39 0.54 -20.24
CA LYS A 371 22.12 0.97 -21.42
C LYS A 371 21.15 1.01 -22.61
N GLN A 372 21.00 2.17 -23.25
CA GLN A 372 20.23 2.25 -24.49
C GLN A 372 21.06 1.73 -25.67
N VAL A 373 20.48 0.83 -26.45
CA VAL A 373 21.13 0.19 -27.60
C VAL A 373 20.18 0.22 -28.79
N ALA A 374 20.71 0.48 -29.99
CA ALA A 374 19.87 0.52 -31.18
C ALA A 374 19.27 -0.86 -31.52
N ASN A 375 18.00 -0.92 -31.89
CA ASN A 375 17.27 -2.16 -32.21
C ASN A 375 17.92 -2.94 -33.36
N SER A 376 18.59 -2.25 -34.29
CA SER A 376 19.34 -2.84 -35.40
C SER A 376 20.61 -3.59 -35.00
N LYS A 377 21.13 -3.37 -33.77
CA LYS A 377 22.32 -4.07 -33.27
C LYS A 377 21.92 -5.38 -32.60
N PRO A 378 22.70 -6.47 -32.75
CA PRO A 378 22.44 -7.69 -31.99
C PRO A 378 22.57 -7.46 -30.49
N ILE A 379 21.75 -8.17 -29.71
CA ILE A 379 21.91 -8.28 -28.26
C ILE A 379 23.13 -9.14 -28.02
N THR A 380 24.09 -8.64 -27.23
CA THR A 380 25.32 -9.37 -26.90
C THR A 380 25.27 -9.80 -25.44
N VAL A 381 25.23 -11.10 -25.16
CA VAL A 381 25.23 -11.66 -23.80
C VAL A 381 26.56 -12.37 -23.57
N ASN A 382 27.37 -11.83 -22.65
CA ASN A 382 28.70 -12.37 -22.36
C ASN A 382 28.61 -13.73 -21.62
N PRO A 383 29.69 -14.54 -21.64
CA PRO A 383 29.77 -15.77 -20.86
C PRO A 383 29.44 -15.51 -19.39
N TYR A 384 28.65 -16.38 -18.78
CA TYR A 384 28.24 -16.25 -17.38
C TYR A 384 27.72 -14.85 -17.02
N THR A 385 26.79 -14.34 -17.83
CA THR A 385 26.05 -13.11 -17.54
C THR A 385 24.56 -13.26 -17.82
N ILE A 386 23.78 -12.34 -17.26
CA ILE A 386 22.33 -12.31 -17.39
C ILE A 386 21.94 -10.94 -17.95
N ALA A 387 21.02 -10.89 -18.90
CA ALA A 387 20.54 -9.63 -19.47
C ALA A 387 19.02 -9.55 -19.40
N PHE A 388 18.51 -8.45 -18.84
CA PHE A 388 17.13 -8.03 -19.10
C PHE A 388 17.13 -7.02 -20.25
N VAL A 389 16.29 -7.24 -21.24
CA VAL A 389 16.21 -6.41 -22.45
C VAL A 389 14.78 -5.93 -22.64
N HIS A 390 14.57 -4.65 -22.35
CA HIS A 390 13.27 -4.00 -22.46
C HIS A 390 13.15 -3.26 -23.79
N PHE A 391 12.15 -3.63 -24.57
CA PHE A 391 11.77 -2.96 -25.80
C PHE A 391 10.47 -2.16 -25.55
N PRO A 392 10.56 -0.87 -25.19
CA PRO A 392 9.41 -0.09 -24.71
C PRO A 392 8.31 0.14 -25.76
N HIS A 393 8.61 -0.06 -27.04
CA HIS A 393 7.73 0.28 -28.17
C HIS A 393 7.58 -0.88 -29.16
N PHE A 394 7.82 -2.11 -28.71
CA PHE A 394 7.68 -3.30 -29.53
C PHE A 394 6.21 -3.75 -29.56
N LEU A 395 5.52 -3.57 -30.68
CA LEU A 395 4.09 -3.81 -30.76
C LEU A 395 3.79 -5.30 -30.83
N ILE A 396 3.42 -5.88 -29.69
CA ILE A 396 2.92 -7.26 -29.62
C ILE A 396 1.41 -7.20 -29.38
N PRO A 397 0.57 -7.74 -30.28
CA PRO A 397 -0.89 -7.76 -30.11
C PRO A 397 -1.33 -8.36 -28.77
N ALA A 398 -0.63 -9.39 -28.28
CA ALA A 398 -0.86 -9.99 -26.97
C ALA A 398 -0.65 -9.02 -25.80
N CYS A 399 0.22 -8.01 -25.94
CA CYS A 399 0.55 -7.03 -24.90
C CYS A 399 -0.35 -5.79 -24.91
N GLN A 400 -1.19 -5.63 -25.94
CA GLN A 400 -2.11 -4.50 -26.03
C GLN A 400 -3.37 -4.71 -25.16
N SER A 401 -3.84 -3.61 -24.57
CA SER A 401 -5.08 -3.53 -23.78
C SER A 401 -6.31 -3.90 -24.63
N SER A 402 -7.37 -4.39 -23.98
CA SER A 402 -8.60 -4.87 -24.64
C SER A 402 -9.23 -3.84 -25.58
N CYS A 403 -9.10 -2.54 -25.29
CA CYS A 403 -9.67 -1.46 -26.10
C CYS A 403 -8.98 -1.29 -27.48
N VAL A 404 -7.68 -1.61 -27.60
CA VAL A 404 -6.94 -1.52 -28.88
C VAL A 404 -7.18 -2.77 -29.74
N ARG A 405 -7.46 -3.91 -29.10
CA ARG A 405 -7.69 -5.19 -29.78
C ARG A 405 -8.93 -5.18 -30.69
N ASP A 406 -9.94 -4.37 -30.33
CA ASP A 406 -11.13 -4.15 -31.15
C ASP A 406 -10.91 -3.14 -32.29
N ILE A 407 -10.00 -2.18 -32.11
CA ILE A 407 -9.60 -1.23 -33.15
C ILE A 407 -8.75 -1.93 -34.21
N CYS A 408 -7.81 -2.81 -33.82
CA CYS A 408 -6.99 -3.57 -34.77
C CYS A 408 -7.78 -4.60 -35.59
N LYS A 409 -8.91 -5.11 -35.06
CA LYS A 409 -9.84 -5.94 -35.85
C LYS A 409 -10.64 -5.14 -36.90
N MET A 410 -10.73 -3.81 -36.77
CA MET A 410 -11.41 -2.96 -37.75
C MET A 410 -10.50 -2.46 -38.89
N VAL A 411 -9.17 -2.58 -38.76
CA VAL A 411 -8.20 -2.01 -39.73
C VAL A 411 -7.76 -3.00 -40.82
N GLU A 412 -8.19 -4.26 -40.78
CA GLU A 412 -7.85 -5.26 -41.82
C GLU A 412 -8.60 -5.09 -43.16
N TRP A 413 -9.42 -4.06 -43.32
CA TRP A 413 -10.01 -3.68 -44.62
C TRP A 413 -9.93 -2.17 -44.81
N ARG A 414 -8.79 -1.67 -45.33
CA ARG A 414 -8.72 -0.61 -46.36
C ARG A 414 -7.30 -0.08 -46.55
N ALA A 415 -7.01 0.25 -47.81
CA ALA A 415 -5.98 1.15 -48.34
C ALA A 415 -4.62 0.54 -48.73
N LEU A 416 -4.64 0.00 -49.97
CA LEU A 416 -3.64 0.26 -51.01
C LEU A 416 -3.17 1.73 -51.04
N SER A 417 -1.95 1.92 -51.58
CA SER A 417 -1.35 3.13 -52.19
C SER A 417 -0.38 4.01 -51.35
N SER A 418 0.91 3.70 -51.55
CA SER A 418 1.96 4.56 -52.14
C SER A 418 2.38 5.93 -51.53
N LEU A 419 3.71 6.01 -51.31
CA LEU A 419 4.62 7.18 -51.36
C LEU A 419 4.45 8.32 -50.33
N VAL A 420 5.50 8.57 -49.54
CA VAL A 420 6.40 9.76 -49.61
C VAL A 420 7.47 9.63 -48.53
N ILE A 421 8.74 9.55 -48.95
CA ILE A 421 9.94 9.76 -48.13
C ILE A 421 10.52 11.11 -48.56
N VAL A 422 10.56 12.11 -47.67
CA VAL A 422 11.52 13.24 -47.55
C VAL A 422 11.21 13.86 -46.19
N GLY A 423 12.07 14.19 -45.24
CA GLY A 423 13.51 14.36 -45.16
C GLY A 423 13.73 15.47 -44.12
N CYS A 424 14.42 15.18 -43.00
CA CYS A 424 15.12 16.17 -42.17
C CYS A 424 15.87 15.45 -41.04
N LEU A 425 17.17 15.26 -41.26
CA LEU A 425 18.15 15.08 -40.19
C LEU A 425 18.64 16.47 -39.74
N SER A 426 19.14 16.48 -38.49
CA SER A 426 19.95 17.51 -37.83
C SER A 426 19.27 18.82 -37.41
N PHE A 427 19.02 18.96 -36.10
CA PHE A 427 19.79 19.86 -35.22
C PHE A 427 19.66 19.37 -33.77
N GLY A 428 20.80 19.10 -33.14
CA GLY A 428 20.87 18.70 -31.74
C GLY A 428 20.79 19.90 -30.81
N PHE A 429 19.96 19.78 -29.77
CA PHE A 429 20.14 20.41 -28.47
C PHE A 429 19.59 19.46 -27.39
N GLY A 430 20.34 19.33 -26.29
CA GLY A 430 20.18 18.25 -25.31
C GLY A 430 18.85 18.23 -24.56
N CYS A 431 18.39 17.04 -24.18
CA CYS A 431 17.25 16.86 -23.29
C CYS A 431 17.74 16.51 -21.88
N ASN A 432 17.76 17.52 -21.01
CA ASN A 432 17.49 17.32 -19.59
C ASN A 432 16.08 16.72 -19.42
N GLY A 433 15.94 15.81 -18.44
CA GLY A 433 14.72 15.13 -17.98
C GLY A 433 13.44 15.36 -18.79
N ILE A 434 13.09 14.41 -19.67
CA ILE A 434 11.80 14.44 -20.36
C ILE A 434 10.71 14.11 -19.33
N ARG A 435 10.00 15.14 -18.85
CA ARG A 435 8.73 15.00 -18.14
C ARG A 435 7.69 14.52 -19.16
N VAL A 436 7.16 13.32 -18.98
CA VAL A 436 6.09 12.78 -19.83
C VAL A 436 4.80 13.54 -19.48
N SER A 437 4.09 14.05 -20.49
CA SER A 437 2.81 14.72 -20.31
C SER A 437 1.71 13.78 -20.76
N GLU A 438 0.79 13.45 -19.85
CA GLU A 438 -0.39 12.63 -20.14
C GLU A 438 -1.65 13.49 -20.14
N GLU A 439 -2.61 13.13 -20.99
CA GLU A 439 -3.93 13.76 -21.01
C GLU A 439 -4.97 12.87 -20.32
N GLY A 440 -5.91 13.50 -19.62
CA GLY A 440 -7.00 12.76 -19.00
C GLY A 440 -8.24 13.62 -18.79
N THR A 441 -9.33 12.99 -18.33
CA THR A 441 -10.60 13.68 -18.07
C THR A 441 -11.13 13.30 -16.71
N VAL A 442 -11.39 14.30 -15.86
CA VAL A 442 -12.12 14.16 -14.59
C VAL A 442 -13.60 14.32 -14.90
N SER A 443 -14.38 13.26 -14.72
CA SER A 443 -15.83 13.28 -14.87
C SER A 443 -16.50 13.47 -13.51
N ILE A 444 -17.44 14.41 -13.42
CA ILE A 444 -18.15 14.75 -12.19
C ILE A 444 -19.65 14.57 -12.41
N GLY A 445 -20.30 13.81 -11.52
CA GLY A 445 -21.75 13.65 -11.50
C GLY A 445 -22.43 14.93 -11.02
N SER A 446 -23.41 15.42 -11.80
CA SER A 446 -24.03 16.74 -11.58
C SER A 446 -25.40 16.72 -10.91
N GLU A 447 -26.02 15.56 -10.75
CA GLU A 447 -27.43 15.45 -10.36
C GLU A 447 -27.68 15.47 -8.86
N LYS A 448 -26.94 14.66 -8.10
CA LYS A 448 -27.09 14.52 -6.66
C LYS A 448 -25.73 14.25 -6.00
N PRO A 449 -25.54 14.68 -4.74
CA PRO A 449 -24.38 14.26 -3.97
C PRO A 449 -24.41 12.74 -3.73
N ILE A 450 -23.22 12.14 -3.61
CA ILE A 450 -23.06 10.73 -3.22
C ILE A 450 -22.98 10.54 -1.70
N ALA A 451 -22.63 11.62 -1.00
CA ALA A 451 -22.46 11.68 0.45
C ALA A 451 -22.61 13.13 0.94
N GLU A 452 -22.90 13.30 2.22
CA GLU A 452 -23.01 14.61 2.86
C GLU A 452 -22.27 14.59 4.20
N THR A 453 -21.15 15.30 4.23
CA THR A 453 -20.29 15.45 5.41
C THR A 453 -20.78 16.61 6.29
N ASP A 454 -20.33 16.66 7.54
CA ASP A 454 -20.60 17.82 8.40
C ASP A 454 -19.90 19.07 7.85
N ASP A 455 -20.53 20.25 7.96
CA ASP A 455 -19.94 21.52 7.49
C ASP A 455 -18.58 21.85 8.17
N ARG A 456 -18.31 21.23 9.32
CA ARG A 456 -17.05 21.22 10.07
C ARG A 456 -16.44 19.80 10.05
N PHE A 457 -16.30 19.25 8.85
CA PHE A 457 -15.77 17.91 8.60
C PHE A 457 -14.43 17.64 9.28
N ILE A 458 -13.54 18.65 9.37
CA ILE A 458 -12.22 18.49 9.99
C ILE A 458 -12.30 18.66 11.51
N CYS A 459 -11.74 17.68 12.20
CA CYS A 459 -11.49 17.65 13.62
C CYS A 459 -10.00 17.37 13.87
N MET A 460 -9.48 17.77 15.03
CA MET A 460 -8.10 17.47 15.44
C MET A 460 -8.07 16.91 16.85
N THR A 461 -7.08 16.09 17.19
CA THR A 461 -6.93 15.60 18.56
C THR A 461 -5.89 16.39 19.34
N ILE A 462 -5.91 16.30 20.68
CA ILE A 462 -4.79 16.61 21.57
C ILE A 462 -4.68 15.44 22.55
N ASP A 463 -3.49 14.85 22.65
CA ASP A 463 -3.26 13.63 23.45
C ASP A 463 -2.73 13.92 24.86
N LEU A 464 -2.59 12.86 25.66
CA LEU A 464 -2.19 12.88 27.07
C LEU A 464 -0.76 12.38 27.32
N TRP A 465 -0.03 11.91 26.29
CA TRP A 465 1.30 11.34 26.43
C TRP A 465 2.33 12.28 27.09
N PRO A 466 3.09 11.83 28.11
CA PRO A 466 4.09 12.68 28.77
C PRO A 466 5.36 12.84 27.91
N PRO A 467 6.26 13.80 28.26
CA PRO A 467 7.55 13.97 27.58
C PRO A 467 8.42 12.71 27.55
N SER A 468 8.22 11.79 28.51
CA SER A 468 8.92 10.51 28.60
C SER A 468 8.40 9.43 27.64
N LYS A 469 7.36 9.72 26.83
CA LYS A 469 6.90 8.82 25.77
C LYS A 469 7.88 8.84 24.60
N CYS A 470 8.62 7.74 24.45
CA CYS A 470 9.61 7.58 23.40
C CYS A 470 9.22 6.44 22.46
N ASP A 471 9.31 6.70 21.16
CA ASP A 471 9.10 5.74 20.08
C ASP A 471 10.24 5.87 19.09
N TYR A 472 10.64 4.74 18.50
CA TYR A 472 11.73 4.72 17.51
C TYR A 472 13.05 5.36 18.03
N GLY A 473 13.27 5.31 19.35
CA GLY A 473 14.44 5.91 20.01
C GLY A 473 14.34 7.43 20.25
N VAL A 474 13.18 8.06 19.98
CA VAL A 474 12.98 9.52 20.11
C VAL A 474 11.72 9.81 20.93
N CYS A 475 11.83 10.74 21.88
CA CYS A 475 10.70 11.19 22.70
C CYS A 475 10.07 12.45 22.07
N SER A 476 9.22 12.23 21.06
CA SER A 476 8.71 13.28 20.17
C SER A 476 7.51 14.08 20.72
N TRP A 477 7.08 13.79 21.95
CA TRP A 477 5.95 14.46 22.60
C TRP A 477 6.32 15.77 23.31
N GLY A 478 7.53 15.88 23.86
CA GLY A 478 7.93 17.07 24.63
C GLY A 478 6.85 17.52 25.62
N GLU A 479 6.64 18.83 25.75
CA GLU A 479 5.57 19.43 26.57
C GLU A 479 4.27 19.64 25.78
N ALA A 480 4.01 18.88 24.71
CA ALA A 480 2.88 19.14 23.81
C ALA A 480 1.57 18.41 24.18
N SER A 481 1.51 17.78 25.35
CA SER A 481 0.34 17.06 25.88
C SER A 481 -0.71 18.03 26.42
N LEU A 482 -1.98 17.61 26.44
CA LEU A 482 -3.07 18.35 27.09
C LEU A 482 -2.73 18.77 28.51
N LEU A 483 -1.91 17.99 29.22
CA LEU A 483 -1.54 18.29 30.62
C LEU A 483 -0.47 19.38 30.75
N THR A 484 0.35 19.62 29.73
CA THR A 484 1.53 20.50 29.86
C THR A 484 1.70 21.56 28.76
N VAL A 485 0.99 21.43 27.63
CA VAL A 485 1.08 22.35 26.50
C VAL A 485 0.80 23.80 26.89
N ASP A 486 1.60 24.72 26.35
CA ASP A 486 1.38 26.15 26.51
C ASP A 486 0.17 26.60 25.68
N LEU A 487 -0.99 26.63 26.33
CA LEU A 487 -2.26 27.02 25.74
C LEU A 487 -2.38 28.54 25.51
N ASP A 488 -1.45 29.34 26.04
CA ASP A 488 -1.37 30.77 25.80
C ASP A 488 -0.48 31.13 24.61
N ASN A 489 0.18 30.13 24.00
CA ASN A 489 1.05 30.35 22.87
C ASN A 489 0.31 31.01 21.69
N PRO A 490 0.79 32.15 21.17
CA PRO A 490 0.09 32.89 20.13
C PRO A 490 0.00 32.14 18.80
N ILE A 491 1.00 31.29 18.47
CA ILE A 491 0.98 30.49 17.24
C ILE A 491 -0.09 29.41 17.34
N LEU A 492 -0.16 28.68 18.47
CA LEU A 492 -1.20 27.69 18.71
C LEU A 492 -2.60 28.30 18.66
N ASN A 493 -2.80 29.44 19.35
CA ASN A 493 -4.08 30.15 19.35
C ASN A 493 -4.49 30.59 17.94
N ASN A 494 -3.57 31.15 17.15
CA ASN A 494 -3.85 31.54 15.77
C ASN A 494 -4.07 30.32 14.86
N ALA A 495 -3.35 29.23 15.11
CA ALA A 495 -3.46 28.00 14.33
C ALA A 495 -4.81 27.32 14.51
N VAL A 496 -5.46 27.48 15.66
CA VAL A 496 -6.84 27.05 15.88
C VAL A 496 -7.80 28.14 15.39
N LYS A 497 -7.78 29.32 16.01
CA LYS A 497 -8.80 30.37 15.84
C LYS A 497 -8.86 30.97 14.44
N ALA A 498 -7.71 31.34 13.86
CA ALA A 498 -7.67 32.09 12.61
C ALA A 498 -7.74 31.18 11.38
N ALA A 499 -7.50 29.88 11.56
CA ALA A 499 -7.41 28.92 10.49
C ALA A 499 -8.66 28.06 10.36
N PHE A 500 -9.23 27.61 11.48
CA PHE A 500 -10.38 26.72 11.55
C PHE A 500 -11.39 27.27 12.55
N SER A 501 -12.47 27.92 12.08
CA SER A 501 -13.41 28.59 12.99
C SER A 501 -14.86 28.16 12.75
N PRO A 502 -15.48 27.40 13.69
CA PRO A 502 -14.87 26.74 14.85
C PRO A 502 -14.27 25.36 14.52
N LEU A 503 -13.12 25.04 15.10
CA LEU A 503 -12.48 23.70 15.02
C LEU A 503 -13.03 22.78 16.11
N ARG A 504 -13.33 21.52 15.77
CA ARG A 504 -13.57 20.46 16.77
C ARG A 504 -12.24 19.88 17.28
N ILE A 505 -12.06 19.85 18.59
CA ILE A 505 -10.86 19.31 19.24
C ILE A 505 -11.25 18.13 20.13
N ARG A 506 -10.76 16.94 19.79
CA ARG A 506 -10.88 15.72 20.61
C ARG A 506 -9.70 15.58 21.56
N MET A 507 -9.95 15.72 22.85
CA MET A 507 -8.99 15.56 23.93
C MET A 507 -9.12 14.16 24.53
N GLY A 508 -8.04 13.38 24.53
CA GLY A 508 -8.07 11.99 24.98
C GLY A 508 -6.84 11.22 24.54
N GLY A 509 -7.03 9.97 24.10
CA GLY A 509 -5.94 9.09 23.68
C GLY A 509 -5.81 7.90 24.63
N SER A 510 -4.79 7.05 24.44
CA SER A 510 -4.66 5.79 25.19
C SER A 510 -4.62 6.01 26.71
N LEU A 511 -3.99 7.09 27.19
CA LEU A 511 -3.85 7.36 28.62
C LEU A 511 -5.12 7.93 29.29
N GLN A 512 -6.18 8.24 28.54
CA GLN A 512 -7.42 8.79 29.13
C GLN A 512 -8.06 7.83 30.14
N ASP A 513 -7.97 6.51 29.89
CA ASP A 513 -8.49 5.45 30.75
C ASP A 513 -7.63 5.21 32.01
N ARG A 514 -6.53 5.95 32.14
CA ARG A 514 -5.65 6.00 33.30
C ARG A 514 -5.64 7.37 33.98
N LEU A 515 -6.50 8.28 33.53
CA LEU A 515 -6.59 9.65 34.04
C LEU A 515 -7.62 9.70 35.16
N THR A 516 -7.24 10.34 36.27
CA THR A 516 -8.15 10.74 37.35
C THR A 516 -8.33 12.25 37.34
N TYR A 517 -9.40 12.73 37.98
CA TYR A 517 -9.71 14.16 38.07
C TYR A 517 -9.62 14.60 39.51
N LYS A 518 -8.82 15.63 39.79
CA LYS A 518 -8.74 16.22 41.14
C LYS A 518 -9.91 17.17 41.34
N THR A 519 -10.96 16.69 41.98
CA THR A 519 -12.18 17.44 42.30
C THR A 519 -12.24 17.80 43.80
N PRO A 520 -13.16 18.66 44.25
CA PRO A 520 -13.29 19.01 45.67
C PRO A 520 -13.57 17.80 46.59
N SER A 521 -14.26 16.79 46.09
CA SER A 521 -14.64 15.54 46.77
C SER A 521 -13.63 14.41 46.60
N ASN A 522 -12.70 14.51 45.64
CA ASN A 522 -11.53 13.65 45.51
C ASN A 522 -10.22 14.47 45.66
N PRO A 523 -9.89 14.91 46.90
CA PRO A 523 -8.82 15.87 47.16
C PRO A 523 -7.42 15.24 47.12
N SER A 524 -7.21 14.15 46.35
CA SER A 524 -5.95 13.39 46.31
C SER A 524 -4.73 14.33 46.46
N PRO A 525 -3.90 14.17 47.52
CA PRO A 525 -2.96 15.20 47.95
C PRO A 525 -1.83 15.45 46.95
N SER A 526 -1.51 14.44 46.12
CA SER A 526 -0.64 14.58 44.96
C SER A 526 -1.48 14.33 43.71
N CYS A 527 -1.55 15.28 42.78
CA CYS A 527 -2.09 15.07 41.44
C CYS A 527 -0.93 14.58 40.56
N PRO A 528 -0.71 13.25 40.43
CA PRO A 528 0.50 12.73 39.80
C PRO A 528 0.53 12.98 38.30
N HIS A 529 1.75 13.11 37.76
CA HIS A 529 1.99 13.04 36.33
C HIS A 529 2.18 11.59 35.89
N PHE A 530 1.88 11.31 34.62
CA PHE A 530 2.21 10.01 34.02
C PHE A 530 3.72 9.77 34.06
N THR A 531 4.12 8.63 34.62
CA THR A 531 5.52 8.20 34.67
C THR A 531 5.66 6.83 34.03
N PHE A 532 6.77 6.63 33.30
CA PHE A 532 7.03 5.36 32.62
C PHE A 532 7.21 4.24 33.65
N ASN A 533 6.39 3.20 33.54
CA ASN A 533 6.43 2.03 34.40
C ASN A 533 5.82 0.84 33.68
N THR A 534 6.63 -0.17 33.38
CA THR A 534 6.26 -1.37 32.60
C THR A 534 5.26 -2.30 33.29
N SER A 535 4.98 -2.09 34.58
CA SER A 535 3.99 -2.89 35.33
C SER A 535 2.55 -2.42 35.12
N TYR A 536 2.34 -1.31 34.44
CA TYR A 536 1.03 -0.72 34.21
C TYR A 536 0.66 -0.75 32.73
N LEU A 537 -0.66 -0.74 32.43
CA LEU A 537 -1.20 -0.62 31.07
C LEU A 537 -0.51 0.55 30.32
N TYR A 538 -0.12 0.31 29.07
CA TYR A 538 0.67 1.22 28.22
C TYR A 538 2.08 1.56 28.70
N ASN A 539 2.58 0.88 29.72
CA ASN A 539 3.84 1.22 30.41
C ASN A 539 3.83 2.59 31.10
N PHE A 540 2.67 3.06 31.58
CA PHE A 540 2.57 4.31 32.35
C PHE A 540 1.69 4.17 33.58
N THR A 541 2.07 4.87 34.66
CA THR A 541 1.28 4.99 35.89
C THR A 541 -0.06 5.69 35.65
N GLU A 542 -0.86 5.87 36.70
CA GLU A 542 -2.00 6.80 36.64
C GLU A 542 -1.51 8.25 36.55
N GLY A 543 -2.32 9.06 35.88
CA GLY A 543 -2.14 10.50 35.79
C GLY A 543 -3.34 11.22 36.39
N CYS A 544 -3.19 12.52 36.61
CA CYS A 544 -4.24 13.36 37.17
C CYS A 544 -4.38 14.68 36.40
N LEU A 545 -5.62 15.05 36.12
CA LEU A 545 -6.00 16.36 35.60
C LEU A 545 -6.54 17.22 36.76
N SER A 546 -5.86 18.33 37.04
CA SER A 546 -6.32 19.30 38.04
C SER A 546 -7.38 20.24 37.47
N LEU A 547 -8.26 20.77 38.33
CA LEU A 547 -9.22 21.80 37.91
C LEU A 547 -8.52 23.07 37.40
N ASP A 548 -7.38 23.46 37.97
CA ASP A 548 -6.61 24.60 37.46
C ASP A 548 -6.16 24.40 36.00
N ARG A 549 -5.71 23.18 35.66
CA ARG A 549 -5.34 22.86 34.28
C ARG A 549 -6.57 22.76 33.38
N TRP A 550 -7.67 22.20 33.89
CA TRP A 550 -8.93 22.16 33.18
C TRP A 550 -9.47 23.57 32.88
N ASP A 551 -9.33 24.51 33.80
CA ASP A 551 -9.69 25.92 33.62
C ASP A 551 -8.86 26.57 32.50
N GLN A 552 -7.56 26.28 32.42
CA GLN A 552 -6.71 26.73 31.31
C GLN A 552 -7.20 26.17 29.97
N VAL A 553 -7.58 24.88 29.91
CA VAL A 553 -8.15 24.24 28.72
C VAL A 553 -9.45 24.92 28.30
N ASN A 554 -10.38 25.13 29.23
CA ASN A 554 -11.65 25.83 28.94
C ASN A 554 -11.44 27.27 28.49
N SER A 555 -10.49 27.99 29.11
CA SER A 555 -10.10 29.34 28.68
C SER A 555 -9.55 29.35 27.26
N PHE A 556 -8.70 28.37 26.90
CA PHE A 556 -8.23 28.19 25.53
C PHE A 556 -9.38 27.96 24.55
N LEU A 557 -10.25 26.98 24.82
CA LEU A 557 -11.40 26.65 23.98
C LEU A 557 -12.30 27.87 23.74
N ASN A 558 -12.61 28.63 24.80
CA ASN A 558 -13.42 29.83 24.72
C ASN A 558 -12.72 30.93 23.89
N ARG A 559 -11.42 31.18 24.13
CA ARG A 559 -10.66 32.20 23.38
C ARG A 559 -10.55 31.88 21.89
N THR A 560 -10.42 30.60 21.53
CA THR A 560 -10.31 30.16 20.13
C THR A 560 -11.66 29.92 19.48
N GLY A 561 -12.73 29.77 20.26
CA GLY A 561 -14.05 29.33 19.79
C GLY A 561 -14.07 27.86 19.36
N ALA A 562 -13.16 27.04 19.88
CA ALA A 562 -13.09 25.62 19.52
C ALA A 562 -14.16 24.81 20.27
N ILE A 563 -14.65 23.76 19.61
CA ILE A 563 -15.66 22.86 20.18
C ILE A 563 -14.94 21.66 20.77
N ALA A 564 -15.22 21.35 22.04
CA ALA A 564 -14.57 20.28 22.76
C ALA A 564 -15.27 18.93 22.56
N ILE A 565 -14.46 17.89 22.38
CA ILE A 565 -14.83 16.49 22.62
C ILE A 565 -13.84 15.98 23.67
N PHE A 566 -14.33 15.52 24.82
CA PHE A 566 -13.46 15.06 25.90
C PHE A 566 -13.70 13.56 26.18
N GLY A 567 -12.63 12.78 26.19
CA GLY A 567 -12.68 11.36 26.54
C GLY A 567 -12.65 11.16 28.05
N LEU A 568 -13.71 10.57 28.61
CA LEU A 568 -13.76 10.20 30.02
C LEU A 568 -13.04 8.85 30.27
N ASN A 569 -12.54 8.66 31.50
CA ASN A 569 -11.97 7.39 31.94
C ASN A 569 -13.05 6.30 32.04
N ALA A 570 -13.06 5.38 31.09
CA ALA A 570 -14.04 4.31 31.00
C ALA A 570 -13.69 3.07 31.84
N LEU A 571 -12.47 3.01 32.41
CA LEU A 571 -12.01 1.92 33.27
C LEU A 571 -12.17 2.20 34.76
N HIS A 572 -12.60 3.40 35.14
CA HIS A 572 -12.81 3.72 36.55
C HIS A 572 -13.86 2.80 37.19
N GLY A 573 -13.50 2.21 38.34
CA GLY A 573 -14.32 1.22 39.05
C GLY A 573 -14.28 -0.21 38.48
N LYS A 574 -13.64 -0.44 37.33
CA LYS A 574 -13.52 -1.77 36.72
C LYS A 574 -12.27 -2.50 37.18
N VAL A 575 -12.30 -3.83 37.10
CA VAL A 575 -11.14 -4.70 37.34
C VAL A 575 -10.54 -5.09 35.99
N VAL A 576 -9.32 -4.62 35.73
CA VAL A 576 -8.52 -5.03 34.56
C VAL A 576 -7.86 -6.37 34.87
N LEU A 577 -8.13 -7.38 34.05
CA LEU A 577 -7.61 -8.73 34.26
C LEU A 577 -6.13 -8.84 33.83
N PRO A 578 -5.31 -9.68 34.50
CA PRO A 578 -3.90 -9.84 34.14
C PRO A 578 -3.74 -10.45 32.74
N HIS A 579 -2.88 -9.86 31.91
CA HIS A 579 -2.49 -10.44 30.62
C HIS A 579 -1.44 -11.55 30.82
N PRO A 580 -1.56 -12.72 30.17
CA PRO A 580 -0.42 -13.63 30.01
C PRO A 580 0.50 -13.08 28.89
N GLY A 581 1.67 -12.54 29.24
CA GLY A 581 2.70 -12.10 28.27
C GLY A 581 3.02 -10.58 28.27
N PRO A 582 4.09 -10.13 27.59
CA PRO A 582 4.43 -8.74 27.37
C PRO A 582 3.36 -8.03 26.53
N LEU A 583 3.05 -6.80 26.92
CA LEU A 583 1.97 -5.99 26.35
C LEU A 583 2.45 -5.32 25.05
N GLY A 584 2.11 -5.91 23.91
CA GLY A 584 2.17 -5.24 22.62
C GLY A 584 1.10 -4.14 22.48
N PRO A 585 1.23 -3.20 21.53
CA PRO A 585 0.33 -2.06 21.38
C PRO A 585 -1.11 -2.39 20.96
N PHE A 586 -1.39 -3.64 20.60
CA PHE A 586 -2.72 -4.15 20.24
C PHE A 586 -3.19 -5.31 21.15
N ASN A 587 -2.42 -5.62 22.20
CA ASN A 587 -2.79 -6.64 23.17
C ASN A 587 -3.80 -6.05 24.15
N THR A 588 -5.08 -6.38 23.97
CA THR A 588 -6.15 -5.99 24.88
C THR A 588 -6.16 -6.89 26.11
N THR A 589 -6.33 -6.30 27.27
CA THR A 589 -6.72 -7.02 28.49
C THR A 589 -8.22 -6.88 28.68
N ASP A 590 -8.88 -7.92 29.18
CA ASP A 590 -10.30 -7.84 29.52
C ASP A 590 -10.49 -6.96 30.75
N ALA A 591 -11.48 -6.08 30.73
CA ALA A 591 -11.96 -5.38 31.92
C ALA A 591 -13.40 -5.77 32.25
N ILE A 592 -13.62 -6.14 33.51
CA ILE A 592 -14.92 -6.57 34.02
C ILE A 592 -15.40 -5.68 35.16
N GLY A 593 -16.72 -5.66 35.37
CA GLY A 593 -17.37 -4.84 36.40
C GLY A 593 -18.04 -3.59 35.83
N SER A 594 -18.94 -3.00 36.63
CA SER A 594 -19.69 -1.80 36.25
C SER A 594 -18.78 -0.57 36.26
N TRP A 595 -18.90 0.30 35.26
CA TRP A 595 -18.21 1.60 35.26
C TRP A 595 -18.68 2.49 36.41
N ASP A 596 -17.77 3.05 37.21
CA ASP A 596 -18.07 4.01 38.27
C ASP A 596 -18.04 5.46 37.71
N PRO A 597 -19.18 6.17 37.67
CA PRO A 597 -19.26 7.51 37.11
C PRO A 597 -18.73 8.59 38.06
N THR A 598 -18.47 8.31 39.33
CA THR A 598 -18.34 9.34 40.39
C THR A 598 -17.38 10.47 40.02
N ILE A 599 -16.13 10.14 39.62
CA ILE A 599 -15.14 11.17 39.27
C ILE A 599 -15.52 11.93 37.99
N SER A 600 -16.18 11.26 37.04
CA SER A 600 -16.57 11.86 35.76
C SER A 600 -17.78 12.78 35.94
N GLU A 601 -18.76 12.36 36.74
CA GLU A 601 -19.93 13.17 37.11
C GLU A 601 -19.49 14.50 37.71
N GLU A 602 -18.53 14.48 38.65
CA GLU A 602 -18.04 15.70 39.29
C GLU A 602 -17.34 16.65 38.33
N LEU A 603 -16.50 16.13 37.41
CA LEU A 603 -15.87 16.95 36.38
C LEU A 603 -16.91 17.55 35.42
N ILE A 604 -17.90 16.75 34.99
CA ILE A 604 -18.98 17.21 34.11
C ILE A 604 -19.80 18.29 34.82
N ARG A 605 -20.15 18.08 36.09
CA ARG A 605 -20.91 19.03 36.91
C ARG A 605 -20.15 20.35 37.07
N TYR A 606 -18.88 20.29 37.46
CA TYR A 606 -18.02 21.47 37.53
C TYR A 606 -17.95 22.20 36.17
N THR A 607 -17.83 21.47 35.07
CA THR A 607 -17.74 22.07 33.73
C THR A 607 -19.05 22.73 33.30
N HIS A 608 -20.19 22.09 33.57
CA HIS A 608 -21.51 22.62 33.25
C HIS A 608 -21.83 23.86 34.12
N GLU A 609 -21.68 23.73 35.44
CA GLU A 609 -22.08 24.75 36.41
C GLU A 609 -21.13 25.96 36.44
N GLU A 610 -19.81 25.73 36.38
CA GLU A 610 -18.81 26.80 36.54
C GLU A 610 -18.24 27.32 35.22
N LYS A 611 -18.30 26.54 34.12
CA LYS A 611 -17.70 26.89 32.82
C LYS A 611 -18.71 27.04 31.68
N GLY A 612 -19.91 26.48 31.81
CA GLY A 612 -20.94 26.51 30.77
C GLY A 612 -20.59 25.69 29.52
N ASN A 613 -19.68 24.71 29.63
CA ASN A 613 -19.30 23.82 28.53
C ASN A 613 -19.95 22.43 28.69
N GLU A 614 -20.23 21.77 27.57
CA GLU A 614 -20.91 20.47 27.55
C GLU A 614 -19.93 19.34 27.26
N LEU A 615 -19.92 18.29 28.09
CA LEU A 615 -19.05 17.12 27.93
C LEU A 615 -19.86 15.83 27.78
N GLY A 616 -19.56 15.05 26.74
CA GLY A 616 -20.18 13.75 26.50
C GLY A 616 -19.26 12.82 25.70
N GLY A 617 -18.72 11.78 26.33
CA GLY A 617 -17.90 10.79 25.64
C GLY A 617 -17.27 9.79 26.61
N LEU A 618 -17.32 8.50 26.29
CA LEU A 618 -16.82 7.42 27.14
C LEU A 618 -15.88 6.47 26.39
N PRO A 619 -14.87 6.96 25.65
CA PRO A 619 -14.13 6.12 24.74
C PRO A 619 -13.25 5.11 25.50
N VAL A 620 -13.10 3.87 25.03
CA VAL A 620 -12.14 2.90 25.60
C VAL A 620 -11.07 2.62 24.57
N LEU A 621 -9.80 2.75 24.97
CA LEU A 621 -8.68 2.34 24.14
C LEU A 621 -7.89 1.23 24.84
N GLY A 622 -7.43 0.25 24.05
CA GLY A 622 -6.46 -0.80 24.41
C GLY A 622 -6.82 -1.74 25.57
N VAL A 623 -8.09 -1.77 25.96
CA VAL A 623 -8.69 -2.72 26.90
C VAL A 623 -10.01 -3.19 26.29
N GLU A 624 -10.28 -4.49 26.35
CA GLU A 624 -11.50 -5.05 25.79
C GLU A 624 -12.60 -5.03 26.85
N VAL A 625 -13.68 -4.30 26.55
CA VAL A 625 -14.94 -4.34 27.28
C VAL A 625 -15.96 -4.96 26.35
N THR A 626 -16.76 -5.91 26.85
CA THR A 626 -17.75 -6.56 26.00
C THR A 626 -18.75 -5.53 25.44
N PRO A 627 -19.25 -5.71 24.22
CA PRO A 627 -20.21 -4.79 23.62
C PRO A 627 -21.45 -4.53 24.49
N GLU A 628 -21.92 -5.56 25.20
CA GLU A 628 -23.07 -5.48 26.10
C GLU A 628 -22.75 -4.65 27.36
N GLN A 629 -21.59 -4.87 27.97
CA GLN A 629 -21.16 -4.11 29.13
C GLN A 629 -20.93 -2.64 28.76
N TYR A 630 -20.30 -2.39 27.61
CA TYR A 630 -20.03 -1.03 27.14
C TYR A 630 -21.34 -0.30 26.76
N ALA A 631 -22.33 -0.99 26.19
CA ALA A 631 -23.67 -0.44 25.98
C ALA A 631 -24.34 -0.05 27.32
N ALA A 632 -24.19 -0.87 28.37
CA ALA A 632 -24.70 -0.56 29.70
C ALA A 632 -23.98 0.63 30.36
N ASP A 633 -22.66 0.73 30.20
CA ASP A 633 -21.87 1.85 30.71
C ASP A 633 -22.28 3.17 30.02
N MET A 634 -22.53 3.13 28.71
CA MET A 634 -23.04 4.27 27.95
C MET A 634 -24.45 4.71 28.38
N ALA A 635 -25.34 3.75 28.68
CA ALA A 635 -26.66 4.06 29.24
C ALA A 635 -26.53 4.76 30.61
N ARG A 636 -25.59 4.30 31.45
CA ARG A 636 -25.30 4.93 32.75
C ARG A 636 -24.77 6.35 32.59
N LEU A 637 -23.91 6.62 31.61
CA LEU A 637 -23.48 7.99 31.31
C LEU A 637 -24.63 8.86 30.83
N GLU A 638 -25.53 8.34 29.97
CA GLU A 638 -26.71 9.09 29.53
C GLU A 638 -27.60 9.49 30.71
N GLU A 639 -27.76 8.62 31.72
CA GLU A 639 -28.48 8.94 32.96
C GLU A 639 -27.80 10.05 33.77
N VAL A 640 -26.47 10.01 33.90
CA VAL A 640 -25.68 11.07 34.56
C VAL A 640 -25.85 12.41 33.83
N LEU A 641 -25.77 12.41 32.50
CA LEU A 641 -25.97 13.63 31.73
C LEU A 641 -27.39 14.18 31.88
N LYS A 642 -28.42 13.32 31.83
CA LYS A 642 -29.81 13.75 32.06
C LYS A 642 -30.04 14.34 33.44
N SER A 643 -29.29 13.90 34.46
CA SER A 643 -29.41 14.43 35.82
C SER A 643 -28.70 15.78 36.01
N ILE A 644 -27.65 16.05 35.24
CA ILE A 644 -26.91 17.32 35.27
C ILE A 644 -27.59 18.38 34.39
N TYR A 645 -27.93 18.05 33.14
CA TYR A 645 -28.42 19.00 32.12
C TYR A 645 -29.94 19.14 32.15
N VAL A 646 -30.51 19.41 33.32
CA VAL A 646 -31.97 19.54 33.50
C VAL A 646 -32.45 20.88 32.92
N GLY A 647 -33.25 20.82 31.86
CA GLY A 647 -33.81 22.02 31.22
C GLY A 647 -32.87 22.71 30.23
N THR A 648 -31.75 22.08 29.89
CA THR A 648 -30.82 22.48 28.82
C THR A 648 -30.65 21.35 27.82
N ASP A 649 -29.98 21.61 26.69
CA ASP A 649 -29.60 20.55 25.77
C ASP A 649 -28.55 19.63 26.41
N ILE A 650 -28.64 18.34 26.06
CA ILE A 650 -27.74 17.30 26.56
C ILE A 650 -26.60 17.14 25.54
N PRO A 651 -25.33 17.11 25.96
CA PRO A 651 -24.22 16.93 25.03
C PRO A 651 -24.33 15.64 24.22
N ALA A 652 -23.88 15.70 22.97
CA ALA A 652 -23.80 14.53 22.12
C ALA A 652 -22.89 13.46 22.72
N LEU A 653 -23.38 12.22 22.81
CA LEU A 653 -22.60 11.06 23.21
C LEU A 653 -21.82 10.50 22.03
N ILE A 654 -20.51 10.38 22.19
CA ILE A 654 -19.57 9.91 21.18
C ILE A 654 -18.90 8.62 21.66
N ALA A 655 -19.10 7.53 20.93
CA ALA A 655 -18.65 6.19 21.29
C ALA A 655 -18.54 5.26 20.06
N PRO A 656 -17.85 4.12 20.12
CA PRO A 656 -16.98 3.64 21.20
C PRO A 656 -15.54 4.19 21.14
N ALA A 657 -15.15 4.81 20.03
CA ALA A 657 -13.77 5.20 19.70
C ALA A 657 -12.73 4.08 19.82
N GLY A 658 -13.14 2.83 19.61
CA GLY A 658 -12.25 1.69 19.46
C GLY A 658 -11.64 1.60 18.05
N VAL A 659 -10.68 0.69 17.86
CA VAL A 659 -10.28 0.25 16.52
C VAL A 659 -11.47 -0.48 15.89
N TYR A 660 -11.77 -0.22 14.62
CA TYR A 660 -12.96 -0.79 14.00
C TYR A 660 -12.87 -2.32 13.89
N GLU A 661 -13.77 -3.00 14.60
CA GLU A 661 -13.97 -4.45 14.52
C GLU A 661 -15.45 -4.73 14.27
N TYR A 662 -15.75 -5.37 13.15
CA TYR A 662 -17.12 -5.47 12.63
C TYR A 662 -18.09 -6.13 13.63
N GLU A 663 -17.75 -7.29 14.19
CA GLU A 663 -18.66 -8.02 15.09
C GLU A 663 -18.83 -7.32 16.44
N TRP A 664 -17.76 -6.70 16.98
CA TRP A 664 -17.86 -5.91 18.21
C TRP A 664 -18.80 -4.72 18.02
N PHE A 665 -18.61 -3.92 16.96
CA PHE A 665 -19.42 -2.74 16.68
C PHE A 665 -20.87 -3.09 16.37
N LYS A 666 -21.10 -4.16 15.60
CA LYS A 666 -22.43 -4.68 15.30
C LYS A 666 -23.17 -5.05 16.59
N ARG A 667 -22.53 -5.81 17.49
CA ARG A 667 -23.11 -6.19 18.79
C ARG A 667 -23.37 -4.97 19.66
N TYR A 668 -22.46 -4.00 19.71
CA TYR A 668 -22.62 -2.78 20.49
C TYR A 668 -23.84 -1.98 20.01
N ILE A 669 -23.96 -1.77 18.70
CA ILE A 669 -25.08 -1.05 18.07
C ILE A 669 -26.40 -1.79 18.29
N THR A 670 -26.42 -3.13 18.22
CA THR A 670 -27.66 -3.89 18.44
C THR A 670 -28.10 -3.94 19.90
N ASN A 671 -27.17 -3.85 20.85
CA ASN A 671 -27.45 -3.89 22.28
C ASN A 671 -27.70 -2.50 22.90
N THR A 672 -27.41 -1.42 22.17
CA THR A 672 -27.75 -0.07 22.62
C THR A 672 -29.23 0.21 22.35
N THR A 673 -30.01 0.39 23.41
CA THR A 673 -31.45 0.73 23.34
C THR A 673 -31.71 2.10 22.71
N ARG A 674 -30.69 2.97 22.72
CA ARG A 674 -30.62 4.23 21.99
C ARG A 674 -29.19 4.36 21.45
N PRO A 675 -28.95 4.24 20.14
CA PRO A 675 -27.59 4.36 19.61
C PRO A 675 -27.03 5.74 19.98
N PRO A 676 -25.73 5.85 20.30
CA PRO A 676 -25.09 7.14 20.56
C PRO A 676 -25.33 8.06 19.36
N GLY A 677 -25.46 9.37 19.61
CA GLY A 677 -25.68 10.36 18.55
C GLY A 677 -24.60 10.32 17.47
N VAL A 678 -23.40 9.83 17.81
CA VAL A 678 -22.27 9.65 16.88
C VAL A 678 -21.56 8.32 17.15
N ILE A 679 -21.39 7.49 16.11
CA ILE A 679 -20.50 6.33 16.12
C ILE A 679 -19.10 6.75 15.68
N THR A 680 -18.09 6.40 16.48
CA THR A 680 -16.68 6.72 16.20
C THR A 680 -15.80 5.48 16.23
N HIS A 681 -14.81 5.45 15.34
CA HIS A 681 -13.79 4.41 15.30
C HIS A 681 -12.45 5.01 14.88
N HIS A 682 -11.36 4.31 15.20
CA HIS A 682 -10.02 4.68 14.79
C HIS A 682 -9.53 3.82 13.63
N MET A 683 -8.67 4.40 12.79
CA MET A 683 -8.06 3.71 11.65
C MET A 683 -6.58 4.10 11.52
N TYR A 684 -5.71 3.11 11.55
CA TYR A 684 -4.26 3.26 11.37
C TYR A 684 -3.78 2.28 10.28
N PRO A 685 -4.06 2.54 9.00
CA PRO A 685 -3.84 1.58 7.91
C PRO A 685 -2.36 1.38 7.54
N ILE A 686 -1.44 2.16 8.12
CA ILE A 686 0.02 2.00 7.95
C ILE A 686 0.61 1.57 9.30
N GLY A 687 0.91 0.28 9.42
CA GLY A 687 1.49 -0.32 10.63
C GLY A 687 2.90 0.18 10.97
N SER A 688 3.39 -0.17 12.16
CA SER A 688 4.70 0.21 12.70
C SER A 688 5.88 -0.19 11.80
N GLU A 689 5.74 -1.27 11.03
CA GLU A 689 6.77 -1.84 10.16
C GLU A 689 6.86 -1.14 8.77
N ALA A 690 5.82 -0.42 8.35
CA ALA A 690 5.72 0.20 7.02
C ALA A 690 6.10 1.69 6.99
N GLY A 691 6.84 2.18 7.99
CA GLY A 691 7.20 3.59 8.13
C GLY A 691 6.42 4.37 9.20
N GLY A 692 5.55 3.69 9.96
CA GLY A 692 5.05 4.09 11.28
C GLY A 692 4.27 5.40 11.33
N VAL A 693 2.97 5.35 11.04
CA VAL A 693 2.01 6.42 11.43
C VAL A 693 1.50 6.18 12.85
N PHE A 694 1.55 4.93 13.32
CA PHE A 694 1.32 4.54 14.70
C PHE A 694 2.54 4.88 15.59
N ASN A 695 2.40 4.91 16.92
CA ASN A 695 3.49 5.23 17.86
C ASN A 695 4.18 6.59 17.61
N SER A 696 3.42 7.67 17.70
CA SER A 696 3.93 9.07 17.61
C SER A 696 4.46 9.49 16.24
N GLY A 697 4.38 8.64 15.22
CA GLY A 697 4.85 8.97 13.88
C GLY A 697 6.38 8.97 13.74
N ARG A 698 6.86 8.86 12.51
CA ARG A 698 8.28 8.89 12.17
C ARG A 698 8.74 10.25 11.67
N ASP A 699 9.82 10.77 12.25
CA ASP A 699 10.48 11.99 11.77
C ASP A 699 11.06 11.81 10.35
N GLY A 700 11.02 12.86 9.55
CA GLY A 700 11.43 12.83 8.13
C GLY A 700 10.43 12.13 7.21
N VAL A 701 9.28 11.69 7.74
CA VAL A 701 8.20 11.06 6.99
C VAL A 701 6.87 11.73 7.33
N THR A 702 6.39 11.55 8.56
CA THR A 702 5.03 11.95 8.99
C THR A 702 4.86 13.45 9.25
N ASN A 703 5.96 14.20 9.36
CA ASN A 703 5.99 15.67 9.47
C ASN A 703 6.44 16.36 8.17
N THR A 704 6.44 15.65 7.03
CA THR A 704 6.94 16.16 5.75
C THR A 704 5.86 16.20 4.67
N PHE A 705 6.13 16.85 3.54
CA PHE A 705 5.17 16.98 2.44
C PHE A 705 4.70 15.62 1.89
N LEU A 706 5.53 14.58 2.00
CA LEU A 706 5.18 13.20 1.66
C LEU A 706 3.90 12.74 2.36
N PHE A 707 3.67 13.17 3.60
CA PHE A 707 2.49 12.73 4.34
C PHE A 707 1.20 13.41 3.88
N SER A 708 1.30 14.57 3.23
CA SER A 708 0.13 15.32 2.75
C SER A 708 -0.64 14.58 1.66
N PHE A 709 0.04 13.75 0.85
CA PHE A 709 -0.63 12.88 -0.12
C PHE A 709 -1.56 11.91 0.59
N TRP A 710 -1.05 11.17 1.57
CA TRP A 710 -1.82 10.18 2.31
C TRP A 710 -2.93 10.85 3.14
N SER A 711 -2.62 11.95 3.83
CA SER A 711 -3.60 12.66 4.67
C SER A 711 -4.81 13.16 3.88
N LEU A 712 -4.58 13.84 2.75
CA LEU A 712 -5.66 14.40 1.94
C LEU A 712 -6.46 13.32 1.24
N ASP A 713 -5.78 12.30 0.71
CA ASP A 713 -6.39 11.18 0.02
C ASP A 713 -7.30 10.37 0.96
N HIS A 714 -6.82 10.06 2.17
CA HIS A 714 -7.60 9.36 3.19
C HIS A 714 -8.81 10.20 3.65
N MET A 715 -8.62 11.50 3.88
CA MET A 715 -9.71 12.41 4.24
C MET A 715 -10.77 12.50 3.12
N ALA A 716 -10.34 12.54 1.86
CA ALA A 716 -11.25 12.57 0.71
C ALA A 716 -12.01 11.25 0.51
N MET A 717 -11.35 10.12 0.74
CA MET A 717 -12.01 8.81 0.77
C MET A 717 -13.05 8.73 1.88
N ALA A 718 -12.71 9.15 3.11
CA ALA A 718 -13.65 9.14 4.23
C ALA A 718 -14.92 9.94 3.90
N ALA A 719 -14.78 11.12 3.29
CA ALA A 719 -15.91 11.93 2.82
C ALA A 719 -16.74 11.20 1.74
N ALA A 720 -16.09 10.59 0.74
CA ALA A 720 -16.77 9.86 -0.33
C ALA A 720 -17.55 8.63 0.16
N TYR A 721 -17.14 8.03 1.29
CA TYR A 721 -17.83 6.94 1.97
C TYR A 721 -18.74 7.41 3.10
N ASP A 722 -19.19 8.67 3.05
CA ASP A 722 -20.21 9.25 3.95
C ASP A 722 -19.83 9.32 5.43
N THR A 723 -18.53 9.36 5.73
CA THR A 723 -18.05 9.72 7.08
C THR A 723 -18.41 11.18 7.36
N LYS A 724 -19.01 11.47 8.52
CA LYS A 724 -19.50 12.82 8.84
C LYS A 724 -18.43 13.76 9.38
N VAL A 725 -17.44 13.24 10.12
CA VAL A 725 -16.34 14.02 10.69
C VAL A 725 -15.06 13.19 10.65
N TYR A 726 -13.93 13.82 10.31
CA TYR A 726 -12.59 13.23 10.27
C TYR A 726 -11.69 13.90 11.31
N CYS A 727 -11.33 13.19 12.38
CA CYS A 727 -10.41 13.67 13.41
C CYS A 727 -8.97 13.27 13.11
N ARG A 728 -8.09 14.24 12.84
CA ARG A 728 -6.65 14.00 12.64
C ARG A 728 -5.91 13.89 13.98
N GLN A 729 -5.27 12.74 14.21
CA GLN A 729 -4.23 12.57 15.23
C GLN A 729 -2.92 13.17 14.68
N THR A 730 -2.36 14.24 15.23
CA THR A 730 -2.86 15.12 16.32
C THR A 730 -2.54 16.59 15.99
N LEU A 731 -3.12 17.56 16.71
CA LEU A 731 -2.78 18.98 16.56
C LEU A 731 -1.36 19.27 17.06
N THR A 732 -1.00 18.78 18.25
CA THR A 732 0.32 18.96 18.89
C THR A 732 0.83 17.64 19.50
N GLY A 733 2.14 17.38 19.37
CA GLY A 733 2.81 16.22 19.98
C GLY A 733 3.01 15.04 19.02
N GLY A 734 4.21 14.45 19.07
CA GLY A 734 4.62 13.43 18.10
C GLY A 734 5.06 14.01 16.76
N ASN A 735 5.71 13.19 15.94
CA ASN A 735 6.18 13.54 14.61
C ASN A 735 5.06 13.56 13.56
N TYR A 736 3.87 13.05 13.85
CA TYR A 736 2.71 13.15 12.96
C TYR A 736 1.86 14.41 13.19
N ALA A 737 2.28 15.28 14.14
CA ALA A 737 1.51 16.43 14.56
C ALA A 737 1.37 17.44 13.42
N LEU A 738 0.23 18.11 13.37
CA LEU A 738 0.00 19.20 12.42
C LEU A 738 0.86 20.43 12.75
N LEU A 739 1.17 20.64 14.03
CA LEU A 739 2.12 21.66 14.48
C LEU A 739 3.36 21.00 15.05
N ASP A 740 4.54 21.54 14.74
CA ASP A 740 5.80 21.08 15.29
C ASP A 740 5.78 21.13 16.83
N THR A 741 6.20 20.04 17.46
CA THR A 741 6.09 19.83 18.92
C THR A 741 6.76 20.94 19.75
N THR A 742 7.83 21.55 19.23
CA THR A 742 8.61 22.52 20.01
C THR A 742 8.26 23.96 19.64
N THR A 743 8.06 24.22 18.34
CA THR A 743 7.91 25.58 17.82
C THR A 743 6.47 25.98 17.54
N PHE A 744 5.54 25.02 17.53
CA PHE A 744 4.16 25.15 17.02
C PHE A 744 4.07 25.63 15.57
N LEU A 745 5.17 25.64 14.82
CA LEU A 745 5.13 25.98 13.41
C LEU A 745 4.38 24.88 12.63
N PRO A 746 3.49 25.25 11.70
CA PRO A 746 2.73 24.28 10.93
C PRO A 746 3.61 23.35 10.08
N ASN A 747 3.40 22.05 10.23
CA ASN A 747 3.89 21.03 9.31
C ASN A 747 3.06 21.01 8.02
N PRO A 748 3.54 20.37 6.94
CA PRO A 748 2.87 20.39 5.63
C PRO A 748 1.39 20.03 5.63
N ASP A 749 1.00 19.02 6.40
CA ASP A 749 -0.38 18.54 6.47
C ASP A 749 -1.35 19.57 7.06
N TYR A 750 -0.87 20.49 7.90
CA TYR A 750 -1.69 21.57 8.42
C TYR A 750 -2.21 22.46 7.30
N TYR A 751 -1.35 22.81 6.34
CA TYR A 751 -1.75 23.63 5.19
C TYR A 751 -2.70 22.88 4.26
N SER A 752 -2.50 21.57 4.13
CA SER A 752 -3.40 20.68 3.39
C SER A 752 -4.80 20.64 4.03
N ALA A 753 -4.89 20.42 5.34
CA ALA A 753 -6.14 20.47 6.10
C ALA A 753 -6.80 21.86 6.04
N LEU A 754 -6.00 22.93 6.13
CA LEU A 754 -6.49 24.30 6.07
C LEU A 754 -7.07 24.66 4.70
N LEU A 755 -6.45 24.21 3.60
CA LEU A 755 -7.03 24.39 2.27
C LEU A 755 -8.32 23.61 2.11
N TRP A 756 -8.39 22.37 2.61
CA TRP A 756 -9.61 21.60 2.62
C TRP A 756 -10.72 22.35 3.37
N ASP A 757 -10.48 22.78 4.62
CA ASP A 757 -11.48 23.50 5.42
C ASP A 757 -11.98 24.78 4.75
N ARG A 758 -11.13 25.48 4.00
CA ARG A 758 -11.52 26.73 3.32
C ARG A 758 -12.31 26.51 2.04
N LEU A 759 -12.09 25.39 1.36
CA LEU A 759 -12.58 25.18 0.00
C LEU A 759 -13.68 24.13 -0.06
N MET A 760 -13.44 22.93 0.47
CA MET A 760 -14.30 21.75 0.28
C MET A 760 -15.57 21.86 1.12
N GLY A 761 -16.74 21.87 0.48
CA GLY A 761 -18.05 21.92 1.14
C GLY A 761 -18.55 20.56 1.58
N SER A 762 -19.71 20.53 2.25
CA SER A 762 -20.29 19.32 2.86
C SER A 762 -20.76 18.27 1.84
N ARG A 763 -21.26 18.72 0.68
CA ARG A 763 -21.87 17.86 -0.35
C ARG A 763 -20.81 17.27 -1.28
N VAL A 764 -20.67 15.95 -1.26
CA VAL A 764 -19.65 15.20 -2.01
C VAL A 764 -20.18 14.78 -3.37
N LEU A 765 -19.41 14.96 -4.43
CA LEU A 765 -19.82 14.68 -5.81
C LEU A 765 -19.21 13.38 -6.32
N LEU A 766 -19.98 12.61 -7.10
CA LEU A 766 -19.46 11.44 -7.79
C LEU A 766 -18.33 11.87 -8.73
N THR A 767 -17.14 11.31 -8.53
CA THR A 767 -15.96 11.66 -9.33
C THR A 767 -15.35 10.41 -9.92
N SER A 768 -15.02 10.44 -11.20
CA SER A 768 -14.21 9.41 -11.85
C SER A 768 -13.15 10.07 -12.72
N TYR A 769 -12.02 9.38 -12.90
CA TYR A 769 -10.92 9.88 -13.72
C TYR A 769 -10.60 8.88 -14.82
N LYS A 770 -10.51 9.38 -16.06
CA LYS A 770 -10.08 8.63 -17.23
C LYS A 770 -8.70 9.15 -17.67
N GLY A 771 -7.65 8.39 -17.38
CA GLY A 771 -6.26 8.73 -17.66
C GLY A 771 -5.31 7.88 -16.83
N SER A 772 -4.19 8.45 -16.40
CA SER A 772 -3.22 7.81 -15.48
C SER A 772 -3.87 7.20 -14.23
N ARG A 773 -3.39 6.03 -13.80
CA ARG A 773 -3.82 5.44 -12.51
C ARG A 773 -3.20 6.14 -11.29
N ASP A 774 -2.16 6.95 -11.51
CA ASP A 774 -1.44 7.65 -10.44
C ASP A 774 -2.09 8.99 -10.05
N LEU A 775 -3.15 9.42 -10.76
CA LEU A 775 -3.92 10.59 -10.39
C LEU A 775 -5.19 10.18 -9.63
N ARG A 776 -5.31 10.64 -8.38
CA ARG A 776 -6.56 10.52 -7.61
C ARG A 776 -7.35 11.83 -7.70
N ALA A 777 -8.65 11.73 -7.86
CA ALA A 777 -9.54 12.88 -8.08
C ALA A 777 -10.80 12.77 -7.21
N TYR A 778 -11.12 13.86 -6.53
CA TYR A 778 -12.30 14.00 -5.67
C TYR A 778 -12.96 15.36 -5.92
N ALA A 779 -14.28 15.46 -5.81
CA ALA A 779 -14.98 16.72 -6.00
C ALA A 779 -16.08 16.93 -4.97
N HIS A 780 -16.25 18.18 -4.54
CA HIS A 780 -17.27 18.63 -3.60
C HIS A 780 -17.92 19.90 -4.15
N CYS A 781 -19.12 20.21 -3.68
CA CYS A 781 -19.63 21.57 -3.80
C CYS A 781 -18.72 22.53 -3.02
N ALA A 782 -18.58 23.78 -3.48
CA ALA A 782 -17.74 24.75 -2.79
C ALA A 782 -18.35 25.17 -1.44
N LYS A 783 -17.51 25.34 -0.42
CA LYS A 783 -17.94 25.60 0.97
C LYS A 783 -18.52 27.00 1.17
N LYS A 784 -17.90 28.02 0.57
CA LYS A 784 -18.19 29.45 0.82
C LYS A 784 -18.58 30.24 -0.42
N SER A 785 -18.74 29.56 -1.55
CA SER A 785 -19.07 30.17 -2.84
C SER A 785 -19.94 29.20 -3.66
N ASP A 786 -20.51 29.70 -4.74
CA ASP A 786 -21.14 28.87 -5.76
C ASP A 786 -20.08 28.10 -6.56
N GLY A 787 -20.47 26.97 -7.15
CA GLY A 787 -19.58 26.14 -7.93
C GLY A 787 -19.08 24.90 -7.20
N ILE A 788 -17.97 24.36 -7.73
CA ILE A 788 -17.39 23.09 -7.27
C ILE A 788 -15.90 23.23 -6.97
N ILE A 789 -15.40 22.39 -6.07
CA ILE A 789 -13.99 22.21 -5.79
C ILE A 789 -13.59 20.80 -6.22
N ILE A 790 -12.44 20.70 -6.89
CA ILE A 790 -11.83 19.44 -7.30
C ILE A 790 -10.46 19.35 -6.62
N LEU A 791 -10.23 18.24 -5.91
CA LEU A 791 -8.93 17.85 -5.39
C LEU A 791 -8.29 16.84 -6.33
N LEU A 792 -7.09 17.15 -6.82
CA LEU A 792 -6.28 16.28 -7.66
C LEU A 792 -4.96 15.98 -6.96
N ILE A 793 -4.64 14.70 -6.81
CA ILE A 793 -3.44 14.21 -6.14
C ILE A 793 -2.65 13.40 -7.16
N ASN A 794 -1.49 13.90 -7.59
CA ASN A 794 -0.63 13.18 -8.53
C ASN A 794 0.50 12.45 -7.77
N LEU A 795 0.37 11.13 -7.70
CA LEU A 795 1.33 10.23 -7.06
C LEU A 795 2.49 9.84 -7.98
N SER A 796 2.44 10.24 -9.26
CA SER A 796 3.52 9.97 -10.21
C SER A 796 4.75 10.82 -9.89
N GLY A 797 5.92 10.19 -9.85
CA GLY A 797 7.20 10.88 -9.66
C GLY A 797 7.78 11.54 -10.91
N SER A 798 7.18 11.33 -12.09
CA SER A 798 7.75 11.79 -13.36
C SER A 798 6.72 12.34 -14.37
N THR A 799 5.43 12.03 -14.21
CA THR A 799 4.39 12.39 -15.18
C THR A 799 3.68 13.67 -14.81
N ILE A 800 3.63 14.62 -15.75
CA ILE A 800 2.73 15.77 -15.69
C ILE A 800 1.38 15.32 -16.23
N VAL A 801 0.32 15.51 -15.46
CA VAL A 801 -1.04 15.21 -15.90
C VAL A 801 -1.74 16.49 -16.34
N LYS A 802 -2.27 16.49 -17.55
CA LYS A 802 -3.12 17.57 -18.07
C LYS A 802 -4.54 17.07 -18.19
N THR A 803 -5.42 17.56 -17.32
CA THR A 803 -6.80 17.09 -17.28
C THR A 803 -7.83 18.15 -17.61
N LYS A 804 -8.89 17.73 -18.31
CA LYS A 804 -10.11 18.51 -18.51
C LYS A 804 -11.19 18.00 -17.56
N VAL A 805 -12.13 18.87 -17.22
CA VAL A 805 -13.27 18.52 -16.37
C VAL A 805 -14.49 18.34 -17.25
N ASP A 806 -15.16 17.20 -17.11
CA ASP A 806 -16.39 16.84 -17.80
C ASP A 806 -17.53 16.67 -16.79
N LEU A 807 -18.71 17.19 -17.12
CA LEU A 807 -19.88 17.13 -16.24
C LEU A 807 -20.86 16.11 -16.81
N GLN A 808 -21.05 15.00 -16.08
CA GLN A 808 -21.99 13.97 -16.47
C GLN A 808 -23.39 14.36 -15.98
N ALA A 809 -24.31 14.63 -16.91
CA ALA A 809 -25.73 14.84 -16.67
C ALA A 809 -26.52 13.78 -17.46
N TYR A 810 -27.30 12.93 -16.79
CA TYR A 810 -28.27 12.07 -17.46
C TYR A 810 -29.48 12.93 -17.87
N GLY A 811 -29.47 13.39 -19.13
CA GLY A 811 -30.68 13.89 -19.78
C GLY A 811 -30.94 15.40 -19.75
N LEU A 812 -30.01 16.23 -19.26
CA LEU A 812 -30.06 17.68 -19.46
C LEU A 812 -29.06 18.09 -20.54
N LYS A 813 -29.58 18.80 -21.57
CA LYS A 813 -28.82 19.39 -22.68
C LYS A 813 -27.51 19.99 -22.18
N GLU A 814 -26.42 19.76 -22.94
CA GLU A 814 -25.15 20.51 -22.92
C GLU A 814 -25.25 21.77 -22.05
N TYR A 815 -24.92 21.65 -20.76
CA TYR A 815 -24.59 22.83 -19.98
C TYR A 815 -23.32 23.34 -20.63
N SER A 816 -23.50 24.28 -21.54
CA SER A 816 -22.40 24.75 -22.34
C SER A 816 -21.41 25.37 -21.36
N TYR A 817 -20.19 24.86 -21.38
CA TYR A 817 -18.99 25.42 -20.75
C TYR A 817 -18.69 26.89 -21.17
N ARG A 818 -19.66 27.59 -21.79
CA ARG A 818 -19.48 28.84 -22.53
C ARG A 818 -19.35 30.09 -21.68
N GLU A 819 -19.38 30.01 -20.34
CA GLU A 819 -19.12 31.18 -19.48
C GLU A 819 -18.12 30.94 -18.34
N LEU A 820 -17.30 29.87 -18.37
CA LEU A 820 -16.17 29.76 -17.43
C LEU A 820 -15.01 30.66 -17.85
N VAL A 821 -15.11 31.95 -17.49
CA VAL A 821 -14.07 32.97 -17.73
C VAL A 821 -12.75 32.55 -17.08
N TYR A 822 -12.79 32.07 -15.83
CA TYR A 822 -11.63 31.59 -15.11
C TYR A 822 -12.00 30.54 -14.04
N ARG A 823 -10.99 29.82 -13.57
CA ARG A 823 -11.00 28.99 -12.37
C ARG A 823 -9.84 29.38 -11.47
N GLU A 824 -9.90 28.98 -10.22
CA GLU A 824 -8.90 29.27 -9.20
C GLU A 824 -8.16 27.99 -8.83
N GLU A 825 -6.83 28.00 -8.93
CA GLU A 825 -6.00 26.83 -8.65
C GLU A 825 -5.05 27.08 -7.47
N TYR A 826 -4.93 26.08 -6.60
CA TYR A 826 -4.05 26.06 -5.42
C TYR A 826 -3.10 24.88 -5.55
N HIS A 827 -1.90 25.13 -6.09
CA HIS A 827 -0.88 24.10 -6.30
C HIS A 827 0.00 23.98 -5.07
N LEU A 828 -0.08 22.85 -4.39
CA LEU A 828 0.81 22.48 -3.31
C LEU A 828 1.97 21.65 -3.84
N SER A 829 3.18 22.06 -3.51
CA SER A 829 4.40 21.32 -3.84
C SER A 829 5.43 21.45 -2.70
N PRO A 830 6.33 20.47 -2.54
CA PRO A 830 7.41 20.62 -1.59
C PRO A 830 8.44 21.65 -2.08
N MET A 831 9.15 22.26 -1.15
CA MET A 831 10.33 23.07 -1.49
C MET A 831 11.37 22.20 -2.22
N ASP A 832 11.93 22.75 -3.30
CA ASP A 832 12.94 22.10 -4.15
C ASP A 832 12.55 20.74 -4.76
N GLY A 833 11.27 20.37 -4.70
CA GLY A 833 10.80 19.04 -5.13
C GLY A 833 11.11 17.92 -4.13
N ASP A 834 11.61 18.24 -2.94
CA ASP A 834 11.95 17.27 -1.90
C ASP A 834 10.72 16.85 -1.09
N LEU A 835 10.24 15.62 -1.30
CA LEU A 835 9.08 15.09 -0.57
C LEU A 835 9.28 15.06 0.95
N GLN A 836 10.52 15.02 1.44
CA GLN A 836 10.84 15.08 2.87
C GLN A 836 10.92 16.52 3.42
N SER A 837 10.66 17.52 2.58
CA SER A 837 10.62 18.91 3.03
C SER A 837 9.47 19.15 3.99
N ARG A 838 9.75 19.89 5.07
CA ARG A 838 8.71 20.45 5.95
C ARG A 838 8.16 21.79 5.45
N THR A 839 8.71 22.33 4.36
CA THR A 839 8.26 23.60 3.76
C THR A 839 7.35 23.35 2.58
N VAL A 840 6.14 23.90 2.64
CA VAL A 840 5.14 23.83 1.57
C VAL A 840 5.19 25.08 0.72
N LEU A 841 5.21 24.91 -0.60
CA LEU A 841 4.97 25.97 -1.56
C LEU A 841 3.49 25.96 -1.97
N LEU A 842 2.82 27.10 -1.89
CA LEU A 842 1.53 27.34 -2.54
C LEU A 842 1.75 28.17 -3.80
N ASN A 843 1.39 27.62 -4.95
CA ASN A 843 1.57 28.27 -6.25
C ASN A 843 3.03 28.73 -6.47
N GLY A 844 4.00 27.93 -6.00
CA GLY A 844 5.44 28.19 -6.07
C GLY A 844 5.98 29.17 -5.02
N ARG A 845 5.17 29.63 -4.06
CA ARG A 845 5.60 30.52 -2.97
C ARG A 845 5.60 29.79 -1.63
N PRO A 846 6.68 29.84 -0.85
CA PRO A 846 6.73 29.16 0.45
C PRO A 846 5.74 29.79 1.43
N LEU A 847 5.07 28.92 2.18
CA LEU A 847 4.16 29.29 3.26
C LEU A 847 4.95 29.36 4.56
N PHE A 848 4.98 30.55 5.15
CA PHE A 848 5.59 30.78 6.46
C PHE A 848 4.60 31.51 7.37
N VAL A 849 4.64 31.14 8.64
CA VAL A 849 3.97 31.89 9.70
C VAL A 849 4.77 33.15 9.96
N SER A 850 4.09 34.29 10.09
CA SER A 850 4.75 35.55 10.42
C SER A 850 5.38 35.52 11.82
N PRO A 851 6.34 36.40 12.14
CA PRO A 851 6.91 36.48 13.49
C PRO A 851 5.87 36.71 14.61
N SER A 852 4.70 37.29 14.28
CA SER A 852 3.59 37.48 15.22
C SER A 852 2.66 36.26 15.33
N GLY A 853 3.02 35.13 14.72
CA GLY A 853 2.23 33.91 14.72
C GLY A 853 1.04 33.90 13.75
N ALA A 854 0.91 34.90 12.86
CA ALA A 854 -0.21 34.94 11.91
C ALA A 854 -0.03 33.93 10.77
N ILE A 855 -1.08 33.15 10.51
CA ILE A 855 -1.16 32.14 9.44
C ILE A 855 -1.19 32.84 8.07
N PRO A 856 -0.39 32.39 7.08
CA PRO A 856 -0.31 33.05 5.77
C PRO A 856 -1.64 32.97 4.99
N ALA A 857 -1.89 33.96 4.15
CA ALA A 857 -3.03 33.96 3.25
C ALA A 857 -2.83 32.94 2.11
N LEU A 858 -3.76 32.00 1.98
CA LEU A 858 -3.76 30.99 0.93
C LEU A 858 -4.42 31.56 -0.33
N ARG A 859 -3.64 32.15 -1.23
CA ARG A 859 -4.15 32.84 -2.42
C ARG A 859 -4.14 31.94 -3.67
N PRO A 860 -5.25 31.87 -4.43
CA PRO A 860 -5.28 31.09 -5.66
C PRO A 860 -4.50 31.76 -6.79
N LYS A 861 -4.17 30.94 -7.79
CA LYS A 861 -3.82 31.38 -9.13
C LYS A 861 -5.07 31.33 -10.00
N LYS A 862 -5.45 32.45 -10.63
CA LYS A 862 -6.54 32.46 -11.62
C LYS A 862 -6.04 31.92 -12.97
N VAL A 863 -6.75 30.97 -13.54
CA VAL A 863 -6.43 30.30 -14.82
C VAL A 863 -7.68 30.31 -15.70
N ALA A 864 -7.53 30.56 -16.99
CA ALA A 864 -8.66 30.54 -17.93
C ALA A 864 -9.35 29.17 -17.94
N GLY A 865 -10.68 29.15 -17.83
CA GLY A 865 -11.47 27.91 -17.74
C GLY A 865 -11.26 26.95 -18.91
N SER A 866 -10.95 27.47 -20.09
CA SER A 866 -10.69 26.72 -21.32
C SER A 866 -9.37 25.93 -21.34
N LYS A 867 -8.41 26.25 -20.47
CA LYS A 867 -7.12 25.55 -20.43
C LYS A 867 -7.26 24.24 -19.65
N PRO A 868 -6.53 23.16 -19.99
CA PRO A 868 -6.48 21.99 -19.12
C PRO A 868 -5.86 22.34 -17.76
N ILE A 869 -6.29 21.67 -16.70
CA ILE A 869 -5.67 21.71 -15.38
C ILE A 869 -4.38 20.90 -15.48
N THR A 870 -3.25 21.50 -15.10
CA THR A 870 -1.94 20.83 -15.14
C THR A 870 -1.52 20.45 -13.73
N VAL A 871 -1.37 19.16 -13.45
CA VAL A 871 -0.91 18.63 -12.16
C VAL A 871 0.50 18.08 -12.34
N ASN A 872 1.48 18.70 -11.68
CA ASN A 872 2.87 18.29 -11.79
C ASN A 872 3.11 16.95 -11.05
N PRO A 873 4.20 16.24 -11.37
CA PRO A 873 4.60 15.05 -10.62
C PRO A 873 4.75 15.36 -9.13
N ASN A 874 4.32 14.47 -8.24
CA ASN A 874 4.42 14.64 -6.80
C ASN A 874 3.88 16.00 -6.32
N THR A 875 2.71 16.42 -6.82
CA THR A 875 2.03 17.63 -6.36
C THR A 875 0.55 17.40 -6.15
N ILE A 876 -0.07 18.32 -5.41
CA ILE A 876 -1.48 18.30 -5.07
C ILE A 876 -2.10 19.62 -5.54
N VAL A 877 -3.28 19.56 -6.15
CA VAL A 877 -3.96 20.74 -6.68
C VAL A 877 -5.41 20.76 -6.23
N PHE A 878 -5.81 21.84 -5.55
CA PHE A 878 -7.23 22.18 -5.40
C PHE A 878 -7.63 23.12 -6.52
N VAL A 879 -8.77 22.85 -7.14
CA VAL A 879 -9.31 23.64 -8.25
C VAL A 879 -10.73 24.07 -7.91
N HIS A 880 -10.93 25.36 -7.76
CA HIS A 880 -12.25 25.96 -7.60
C HIS A 880 -12.76 26.44 -8.96
N ILE A 881 -13.90 25.91 -9.37
CA ILE A 881 -14.63 26.32 -10.56
C ILE A 881 -15.85 27.12 -10.07
N PRO A 882 -15.72 28.45 -9.94
CA PRO A 882 -16.79 29.30 -9.41
C PRO A 882 -17.96 29.39 -10.39
N HIS A 883 -19.13 29.78 -9.88
CA HIS A 883 -20.34 30.04 -10.68
C HIS A 883 -20.88 28.85 -11.49
N LEU A 884 -20.35 27.65 -11.26
CA LEU A 884 -20.87 26.44 -11.86
C LEU A 884 -22.13 25.98 -11.11
N ILE A 885 -23.29 26.24 -11.69
CA ILE A 885 -24.57 25.83 -11.10
C ILE A 885 -24.90 24.40 -11.56
N ILE A 886 -24.79 23.44 -10.64
CA ILE A 886 -25.22 22.06 -10.87
C ILE A 886 -26.28 21.65 -9.83
N PRO A 887 -27.29 20.84 -10.21
CA PRO A 887 -28.36 20.39 -9.31
C PRO A 887 -27.87 19.78 -8.00
N ALA A 888 -26.78 19.00 -8.05
CA ALA A 888 -26.18 18.38 -6.86
C ALA A 888 -25.77 19.41 -5.79
N CYS A 889 -25.43 20.64 -6.20
CA CYS A 889 -25.01 21.73 -5.33
C CYS A 889 -26.11 22.76 -5.02
N THR A 890 -27.30 22.60 -5.61
CA THR A 890 -28.47 23.43 -5.26
C THR A 890 -29.29 22.75 -4.17
N VAL A 891 -29.58 23.46 -3.09
CA VAL A 891 -30.47 22.97 -2.03
C VAL A 891 -31.91 22.96 -2.58
N PRO A 892 -32.66 21.85 -2.50
CA PRO A 892 -34.07 21.86 -2.86
C PRO A 892 -34.83 22.78 -1.90
N GLU A 893 -35.47 23.84 -2.41
CA GLU A 893 -36.48 24.58 -1.65
C GLU A 893 -37.73 23.70 -1.47
N LEU A 894 -37.75 22.82 -0.47
CA LEU A 894 -38.98 22.22 0.04
C LEU A 894 -38.86 22.07 1.57
N GLY A 895 -39.79 22.71 2.28
CA GLY A 895 -39.68 23.06 3.70
C GLY A 895 -39.74 21.92 4.72
N GLY A 896 -39.38 22.28 5.94
CA GLY A 896 -39.67 21.54 7.16
C GLY A 896 -38.52 20.69 7.70
N ALA A 897 -37.68 21.33 8.52
CA ALA A 897 -36.96 20.77 9.67
C ALA A 897 -36.48 19.31 9.56
N PHE A 898 -35.23 19.09 9.13
CA PHE A 898 -34.44 17.97 9.64
C PHE A 898 -32.97 18.39 9.79
N VAL A 899 -32.56 18.45 11.06
CA VAL A 899 -31.20 18.48 11.62
C VAL A 899 -30.29 19.64 11.19
N ARG A 900 -30.59 20.83 11.73
CA ARG A 900 -29.53 21.74 12.21
C ARG A 900 -29.49 21.57 13.74
N ASP A 901 -28.30 21.52 14.28
CA ASP A 901 -27.94 21.28 15.70
C ASP A 901 -27.73 19.80 16.08
N MET A 902 -26.49 19.33 15.82
CA MET A 902 -25.70 18.43 16.68
C MET A 902 -24.22 18.81 16.60
#